data_AF-A0A6J8DHE6-F1
#
_entry.id   AF-A0A6J8DHE6-F1
#
_cell.length_a   1.000
_cell.length_b   1.000
_cell.length_c   1.000
_cell.angle_alpha   90.00
_cell.angle_beta   90.00
_cell.angle_gamma   90.00
#
_symmetry.space_group_name_H-M   'P 1'
#
loop_
_entity.id
_entity.type
_entity.pdbx_description
1 polymer ?
#
loop_
_entity_poly.entity_id
_entity_poly.type
_entity_poly.pdbx_seq_one_letter_code
_entity_poly.pdbx_strand_id
1 'polypeptide(L)'
;MTELTDRFNYVYSCDLDVNVQIKIGTLEGERQRPSYQELLDDPMLKFSGAYQEGHSDLYVTCRIYSDGRPLSLAVSTSYKAFSTRWNWNEWITLPLKFSDLPRNAMMAMTIWDIYGTNKAIPVGGTAISLFGKRGTFRKGMIDLKVWPNVEADPQNHSTTLNHSTTPGKTKDTNDQMSRLAKLSKKHRDGHMVKVDWLDRLTFREIELINEKQKRDSNFMYLMIEFPYVHYNDLQYTVIYFEKGGDEPYQYRTQAEIVCVPDPEILTENLVESKHHKLARSLHSGPTDRDMKPDAKTRDQLNAIVGFPPTKMLTSEEQDLVWKFRFYLSSQKKALTKFLKCVNWKMPQEAKQAIELMSRWSPMDADDALELLSPAFTHPTVRKYAVSRLRQSDDEDLFLYLFQLVQALRYEDFEKIKHDTDQITTRRESICDTSDRDRTHTMLTRAGSHDSIIDALGGVSPKQEESPEIKLSKESDLASFLIERACDNSILANYFYWYVSVECENDESTAKEQRVNEMYLCIMKRFSQALVKGGQECRLKRATLARQQMFIERLVSMVKAVTRESGNRKKKIERLRALLQDPEVTKINFASFDDLPLPLDPNVKVNGICVEKATLLKSALMPCRLTFKTSTGSEYVTMFKHGDDLRQDQLILQIITLMDKVSNTNDCSD
;
A
#
# COMPACT_ATOMS: atom_id res chain seq x y z
N MET A 1 -42.74 23.75 27.21
CA MET A 1 -41.39 24.25 26.85
C MET A 1 -40.62 23.09 26.27
N THR A 2 -40.59 22.95 24.95
CA THR A 2 -39.72 21.97 24.28
C THR A 2 -38.30 22.52 24.28
N GLU A 3 -37.37 21.81 24.93
CA GLU A 3 -35.95 22.14 24.93
C GLU A 3 -35.47 22.37 23.50
N LEU A 4 -34.98 23.59 23.22
CA LEU A 4 -34.19 23.85 22.03
C LEU A 4 -32.92 23.01 22.16
N THR A 5 -32.89 21.84 21.51
CA THR A 5 -31.68 21.02 21.46
C THR A 5 -30.59 21.81 20.74
N ASP A 6 -29.61 22.29 21.49
CA ASP A 6 -28.44 23.07 21.04
C ASP A 6 -27.42 22.22 20.24
N ARG A 7 -27.89 21.13 19.61
CA ARG A 7 -27.05 20.14 18.91
C ARG A 7 -27.22 20.30 17.40
N PHE A 8 -26.12 20.64 16.73
CA PHE A 8 -26.06 20.73 15.27
C PHE A 8 -25.52 19.43 14.68
N ASN A 9 -26.40 18.63 14.07
CA ASN A 9 -26.05 17.37 13.43
C ASN A 9 -25.59 17.61 11.98
N TYR A 10 -24.39 17.14 11.64
CA TYR A 10 -23.82 17.27 10.30
C TYR A 10 -23.15 15.99 9.82
N VAL A 11 -22.98 15.89 8.51
CA VAL A 11 -22.27 14.81 7.83
C VAL A 11 -21.39 15.42 6.74
N TYR A 12 -20.21 14.86 6.52
CA TYR A 12 -19.31 15.33 5.48
C TYR A 12 -19.74 14.83 4.10
N SER A 13 -19.58 15.66 3.08
CA SER A 13 -19.90 15.30 1.69
C SER A 13 -19.10 14.08 1.23
N CYS A 14 -17.82 13.98 1.61
CA CYS A 14 -16.93 12.86 1.25
C CYS A 14 -17.32 11.52 1.87
N ASP A 15 -18.16 11.51 2.91
CA ASP A 15 -18.58 10.28 3.61
C ASP A 15 -19.95 9.77 3.10
N LEU A 16 -20.60 10.50 2.18
CA LEU A 16 -21.88 10.14 1.61
C LEU A 16 -21.71 9.52 0.21
N ASP A 17 -21.82 8.19 0.14
CA ASP A 17 -21.77 7.42 -1.11
C ASP A 17 -23.15 7.26 -1.77
N VAL A 18 -23.86 8.38 -1.95
CA VAL A 18 -25.23 8.40 -2.52
C VAL A 18 -25.31 9.44 -3.63
N ASN A 19 -26.08 9.13 -4.68
CA ASN A 19 -26.32 10.06 -5.78
C ASN A 19 -27.15 11.27 -5.34
N VAL A 20 -26.82 12.44 -5.88
CA VAL A 20 -27.53 13.69 -5.60
C VAL A 20 -28.90 13.65 -6.25
N GLN A 21 -29.94 13.83 -5.45
CA GLN A 21 -31.33 13.90 -5.92
C GLN A 21 -31.88 15.30 -5.75
N ILE A 22 -32.64 15.79 -6.73
CA ILE A 22 -33.26 17.12 -6.69
C ILE A 22 -34.66 17.02 -7.26
N LYS A 23 -35.62 17.67 -6.63
CA LYS A 23 -37.01 17.64 -7.07
C LYS A 23 -37.38 18.89 -7.85
N ILE A 24 -37.88 18.68 -9.05
CA ILE A 24 -38.43 19.74 -9.90
C ILE A 24 -39.93 19.88 -9.61
N GLY A 25 -40.33 21.06 -9.15
CA GLY A 25 -41.65 21.36 -8.64
C GLY A 25 -42.57 21.98 -9.68
N THR A 26 -43.03 23.21 -9.38
CA THR A 26 -43.91 24.02 -10.24
C THR A 26 -43.13 25.09 -11.00
N LEU A 27 -43.60 25.45 -12.18
CA LEU A 27 -43.19 26.65 -12.90
C LEU A 27 -44.37 27.64 -12.88
N GLU A 28 -44.13 28.82 -12.33
CA GLU A 28 -45.14 29.87 -12.14
C GLU A 28 -44.67 31.17 -12.81
N GLY A 29 -45.61 31.96 -13.31
CA GLY A 29 -45.32 33.23 -13.99
C GLY A 29 -45.85 33.25 -15.42
N GLU A 30 -45.70 34.39 -16.07
CA GLU A 30 -46.20 34.62 -17.42
C GLU A 30 -45.10 34.41 -18.46
N ARG A 31 -45.39 33.58 -19.46
CA ARG A 31 -44.54 33.42 -20.63
C ARG A 31 -44.91 34.50 -21.65
N GLN A 32 -43.94 35.34 -22.00
CA GLN A 32 -44.15 36.35 -23.05
C GLN A 32 -44.44 35.66 -24.38
N ARG A 33 -45.52 36.08 -25.04
CA ARG A 33 -45.88 35.58 -26.37
C ARG A 33 -45.00 36.27 -27.41
N PRO A 34 -44.47 35.55 -28.41
CA PRO A 34 -43.71 36.17 -29.49
C PRO A 34 -44.57 37.21 -30.22
N SER A 35 -43.92 38.28 -30.68
CA SER A 35 -44.56 39.36 -31.42
C SER A 35 -45.07 38.87 -32.78
N TYR A 36 -46.03 39.60 -33.36
CA TYR A 36 -46.57 39.27 -34.68
C TYR A 36 -45.50 39.31 -35.78
N GLN A 37 -44.49 40.18 -35.65
CA GLN A 37 -43.37 40.24 -36.59
C GLN A 37 -42.48 38.98 -36.51
N GLU A 38 -42.14 38.53 -35.29
CA GLU A 38 -41.36 37.30 -35.10
C GLU A 38 -42.08 36.05 -35.64
N LEU A 39 -43.42 36.02 -35.55
CA LEU A 39 -44.23 34.95 -36.12
C LEU A 39 -44.30 34.97 -37.66
N LEU A 40 -44.15 36.15 -38.29
CA LEU A 40 -44.04 36.26 -39.74
C LEU A 40 -42.67 35.79 -40.24
N ASP A 41 -41.62 36.06 -39.46
CA ASP A 41 -40.24 35.66 -39.78
C ASP A 41 -40.01 34.16 -39.58
N ASP A 42 -40.61 33.55 -38.55
CA ASP A 42 -40.61 32.10 -38.35
C ASP A 42 -42.03 31.54 -38.15
N PRO A 43 -42.69 31.07 -39.24
CA PRO A 43 -44.04 30.51 -39.19
C PRO A 43 -44.17 29.26 -38.32
N MET A 44 -43.05 28.59 -37.99
CA MET A 44 -43.08 27.41 -37.12
C MET A 44 -43.33 27.78 -35.64
N LEU A 45 -43.17 29.04 -35.25
CA LEU A 45 -43.53 29.56 -33.91
C LEU A 45 -45.01 29.37 -33.60
N LYS A 46 -45.87 29.29 -34.62
CA LYS A 46 -47.30 28.98 -34.45
C LYS A 46 -47.55 27.60 -33.83
N PHE A 47 -46.62 26.65 -33.99
CA PHE A 47 -46.71 25.30 -33.43
C PHE A 47 -46.08 25.18 -32.04
N SER A 48 -45.33 26.20 -31.58
CA SER A 48 -44.93 26.28 -30.18
C SER A 48 -46.19 26.38 -29.30
N GLY A 49 -46.16 25.67 -28.16
CA GLY A 49 -47.27 25.72 -27.20
C GLY A 49 -47.53 27.11 -26.60
N ALA A 50 -46.75 28.14 -26.97
CA ALA A 50 -47.01 29.54 -26.64
C ALA A 50 -48.29 30.12 -27.28
N TYR A 51 -48.79 29.53 -28.39
CA TYR A 51 -50.00 29.97 -29.09
C TYR A 51 -51.23 29.07 -28.87
N GLN A 52 -51.07 27.99 -28.11
CA GLN A 52 -52.19 27.15 -27.69
C GLN A 52 -52.87 27.79 -26.48
N GLU A 53 -54.20 27.64 -26.34
CA GLU A 53 -54.93 28.15 -25.16
C GLU A 53 -54.59 27.38 -23.87
N GLY A 54 -53.96 26.20 -24.00
CA GLY A 54 -53.49 25.37 -22.89
C GLY A 54 -52.03 25.61 -22.50
N HIS A 55 -51.57 24.91 -21.46
CA HIS A 55 -50.16 24.94 -21.06
C HIS A 55 -49.30 24.08 -22.00
N SER A 56 -48.20 24.65 -22.49
CA SER A 56 -47.26 23.93 -23.36
C SER A 56 -46.61 22.75 -22.64
N ASP A 57 -46.34 21.67 -23.39
CA ASP A 57 -45.61 20.49 -22.93
C ASP A 57 -44.12 20.80 -22.77
N LEU A 58 -43.74 21.27 -21.59
CA LEU A 58 -42.37 21.65 -21.25
C LEU A 58 -41.61 20.52 -20.56
N TYR A 59 -40.29 20.49 -20.73
CA TYR A 59 -39.41 19.65 -19.93
C TYR A 59 -38.20 20.44 -19.43
N VAL A 60 -37.64 20.03 -18.30
CA VAL A 60 -36.49 20.69 -17.67
C VAL A 60 -35.28 19.77 -17.76
N THR A 61 -34.14 20.29 -18.21
CA THR A 61 -32.85 19.60 -18.16
C THR A 61 -31.98 20.16 -17.06
N CYS A 62 -31.45 19.30 -16.21
CA CYS A 62 -30.57 19.64 -15.10
C CYS A 62 -29.15 19.13 -15.37
N ARG A 63 -28.14 19.97 -15.17
CA ARG A 63 -26.72 19.59 -15.31
C ARG A 63 -25.84 20.29 -14.29
N ILE A 64 -24.82 19.60 -13.79
CA ILE A 64 -23.88 20.14 -12.80
C ILE A 64 -22.59 20.59 -13.49
N TYR A 65 -22.07 21.73 -13.05
CA TYR A 65 -20.85 22.37 -13.54
C TYR A 65 -19.92 22.73 -12.38
N SER A 66 -18.63 22.76 -12.66
CA SER A 66 -17.58 23.35 -11.82
C SER A 66 -16.66 24.17 -12.71
N ASP A 67 -16.45 25.44 -12.35
CA ASP A 67 -15.65 26.42 -13.12
C ASP A 67 -15.96 26.44 -14.62
N GLY A 68 -17.25 26.43 -14.96
CA GLY A 68 -17.73 26.46 -16.35
C GLY A 68 -17.62 25.12 -17.11
N ARG A 69 -17.03 24.09 -16.50
CA ARG A 69 -16.95 22.75 -17.10
C ARG A 69 -18.06 21.83 -16.57
N PRO A 70 -18.76 21.09 -17.44
CA PRO A 70 -19.77 20.14 -16.98
C PRO A 70 -19.14 18.93 -16.30
N LEU A 71 -19.62 18.59 -15.10
CA LEU A 71 -19.16 17.42 -14.33
C LEU A 71 -19.93 16.14 -14.68
N SER A 72 -21.13 16.27 -15.26
CA SER A 72 -22.01 15.14 -15.58
C SER A 72 -22.76 15.32 -16.88
N LEU A 73 -23.43 14.25 -17.31
CA LEU A 73 -24.44 14.29 -18.37
C LEU A 73 -25.69 15.05 -17.88
N ALA A 74 -26.38 15.72 -18.79
CA ALA A 74 -27.65 16.38 -18.48
C ALA A 74 -28.74 15.32 -18.24
N VAL A 75 -29.60 15.55 -17.24
CA VAL A 75 -30.75 14.70 -16.95
C VAL A 75 -32.02 15.52 -17.15
N SER A 76 -32.98 14.98 -17.90
CA SER A 76 -34.28 15.63 -18.14
C SER A 76 -35.38 15.09 -17.24
N THR A 77 -36.39 15.93 -16.97
CA THR A 77 -37.67 15.48 -16.42
C THR A 77 -38.36 14.51 -17.36
N SER A 78 -39.22 13.65 -16.81
CA SER A 78 -40.16 12.85 -17.59
C SER A 78 -41.13 13.72 -18.40
N TYR A 79 -41.62 13.18 -19.53
CA TYR A 79 -42.67 13.84 -20.31
C TYR A 79 -43.99 13.87 -19.53
N LYS A 80 -44.64 15.03 -19.52
CA LYS A 80 -45.94 15.23 -18.90
C LYS A 80 -46.75 16.24 -19.69
N ALA A 81 -48.00 15.88 -20.01
CA ALA A 81 -48.94 16.82 -20.61
C ALA A 81 -49.52 17.75 -19.53
N PHE A 82 -49.50 19.06 -19.77
CA PHE A 82 -49.97 20.05 -18.80
C PHE A 82 -51.33 20.61 -19.22
N SER A 83 -52.34 20.48 -18.35
CA SER A 83 -53.69 21.01 -18.61
C SER A 83 -53.95 22.34 -17.91
N THR A 84 -53.62 22.44 -16.61
CA THR A 84 -54.00 23.59 -15.76
C THR A 84 -52.84 24.35 -15.14
N ARG A 85 -51.67 23.72 -14.99
CA ARG A 85 -50.43 24.33 -14.47
C ARG A 85 -49.22 23.49 -14.82
N TRP A 86 -48.05 24.13 -14.93
CA TRP A 86 -46.77 23.44 -15.04
C TRP A 86 -46.35 22.90 -13.66
N ASN A 87 -46.60 21.62 -13.42
CA ASN A 87 -46.22 20.94 -12.19
C ASN A 87 -45.63 19.55 -12.49
N TRP A 88 -44.31 19.43 -12.44
CA TRP A 88 -43.63 18.13 -12.58
C TRP A 88 -43.78 17.31 -11.30
N ASN A 89 -43.41 17.89 -10.15
CA ASN A 89 -43.36 17.23 -8.84
C ASN A 89 -42.56 15.92 -8.89
N GLU A 90 -41.40 15.96 -9.56
CA GLU A 90 -40.59 14.79 -9.90
C GLU A 90 -39.20 14.89 -9.26
N TRP A 91 -38.74 13.80 -8.63
CA TRP A 91 -37.36 13.67 -8.14
C TRP A 91 -36.46 13.16 -9.26
N ILE A 92 -35.47 13.97 -9.63
CA ILE A 92 -34.44 13.63 -10.61
C ILE A 92 -33.18 13.19 -9.85
N THR A 93 -32.63 12.04 -10.23
CA THR A 93 -31.34 11.56 -9.71
C THR A 93 -30.24 11.93 -10.70
N LEU A 94 -29.28 12.73 -10.24
CA LEU A 94 -28.13 13.13 -11.04
C LEU A 94 -27.04 12.03 -10.96
N PRO A 95 -26.29 11.78 -12.03
CA PRO A 95 -25.25 10.75 -12.06
C PRO A 95 -23.95 11.26 -11.40
N LEU A 96 -24.07 11.86 -10.22
CA LEU A 96 -22.97 12.34 -9.39
C LEU A 96 -23.30 12.05 -7.93
N LYS A 97 -22.30 11.56 -7.19
CA LYS A 97 -22.40 11.29 -5.76
C LYS A 97 -22.11 12.55 -4.96
N PHE A 98 -22.56 12.58 -3.70
CA PHE A 98 -22.22 13.66 -2.78
C PHE A 98 -20.71 13.77 -2.53
N SER A 99 -19.98 12.65 -2.55
CA SER A 99 -18.52 12.59 -2.43
C SER A 99 -17.76 13.30 -3.54
N ASP A 100 -18.35 13.34 -4.74
CA ASP A 100 -17.68 13.79 -5.96
C ASP A 100 -17.98 15.27 -6.27
N LEU A 101 -18.82 15.92 -5.47
CA LEU A 101 -19.21 17.30 -5.67
C LEU A 101 -18.15 18.27 -5.12
N PRO A 102 -17.53 19.11 -5.97
CA PRO A 102 -16.62 20.14 -5.49
C PRO A 102 -17.36 21.30 -4.81
N ARG A 103 -16.64 22.07 -3.99
CA ARG A 103 -17.19 23.19 -3.20
C ARG A 103 -17.92 24.24 -4.04
N ASN A 104 -17.42 24.46 -5.25
CA ASN A 104 -17.87 25.46 -6.22
C ASN A 104 -18.90 24.90 -7.22
N ALA A 105 -19.45 23.71 -6.97
CA ALA A 105 -20.42 23.07 -7.85
C ALA A 105 -21.69 23.93 -8.00
N MET A 106 -22.09 24.10 -9.27
CA MET A 106 -23.29 24.82 -9.66
C MET A 106 -24.20 23.93 -10.49
N MET A 107 -25.49 24.05 -10.27
CA MET A 107 -26.51 23.38 -11.05
C MET A 107 -27.14 24.37 -12.03
N ALA A 108 -27.08 24.03 -13.31
CA ALA A 108 -27.73 24.73 -14.41
C ALA A 108 -29.00 23.99 -14.82
N MET A 109 -30.09 24.72 -15.01
CA MET A 109 -31.39 24.17 -15.38
C MET A 109 -31.99 24.97 -16.50
N THR A 110 -32.28 24.29 -17.61
CA THR A 110 -32.87 24.90 -18.80
C THR A 110 -34.24 24.27 -19.03
N ILE A 111 -35.24 25.13 -19.22
CA ILE A 111 -36.62 24.75 -19.55
C ILE A 111 -36.75 24.78 -21.07
N TRP A 112 -37.23 23.69 -21.64
CA TRP A 112 -37.33 23.50 -23.08
C TRP A 112 -38.78 23.39 -23.51
N ASP A 113 -39.09 24.03 -24.64
CA ASP A 113 -40.34 23.84 -25.38
C ASP A 113 -40.09 23.00 -26.62
N ILE A 114 -40.98 22.07 -26.89
CA ILE A 114 -40.92 21.18 -28.05
C ILE A 114 -41.45 21.95 -29.25
N TYR A 115 -40.53 22.50 -30.03
CA TYR A 115 -40.84 23.34 -31.19
C TYR A 115 -41.23 22.54 -32.44
N GLY A 116 -40.71 21.31 -32.57
CA GLY A 116 -40.98 20.43 -33.70
C GLY A 116 -40.36 19.05 -33.50
N THR A 117 -40.38 18.21 -34.56
CA THR A 117 -40.03 16.78 -34.48
C THR A 117 -38.60 16.48 -33.99
N ASN A 118 -37.66 17.43 -34.06
CA ASN A 118 -36.29 17.30 -33.55
C ASN A 118 -35.67 18.62 -33.08
N LYS A 119 -36.49 19.63 -32.74
CA LYS A 119 -36.00 20.94 -32.33
C LYS A 119 -36.68 21.34 -31.02
N ALA A 120 -35.87 21.60 -30.01
CA ALA A 120 -36.30 22.20 -28.76
C ALA A 120 -35.73 23.61 -28.67
N ILE A 121 -36.54 24.55 -28.17
CA ILE A 121 -36.11 25.95 -27.97
C ILE A 121 -36.10 26.23 -26.47
N PRO A 122 -35.07 26.92 -25.95
CA PRO A 122 -35.02 27.28 -24.54
C PRO A 122 -36.10 28.31 -24.24
N VAL A 123 -37.03 27.95 -23.35
CA VAL A 123 -38.01 28.89 -22.76
C VAL A 123 -37.32 29.77 -21.74
N GLY A 124 -36.35 29.21 -21.02
CA GLY A 124 -35.49 29.98 -20.14
C GLY A 124 -34.58 29.13 -19.27
N GLY A 125 -33.56 29.80 -18.73
CA GLY A 125 -32.45 29.20 -18.01
C GLY A 125 -32.32 29.77 -16.62
N THR A 126 -31.87 28.93 -15.68
CA THR A 126 -31.57 29.36 -14.32
C THR A 126 -30.41 28.53 -13.74
N ALA A 127 -29.53 29.19 -12.98
CA ALA A 127 -28.38 28.55 -12.34
C ALA A 127 -28.34 28.83 -10.84
N ILE A 128 -27.96 27.82 -10.04
CA ILE A 128 -27.83 27.93 -8.58
C ILE A 128 -26.62 27.15 -8.07
N SER A 129 -25.89 27.69 -7.09
CA SER A 129 -24.84 26.94 -6.38
C SER A 129 -25.45 25.81 -5.54
N LEU A 130 -24.85 24.61 -5.55
CA LEU A 130 -25.32 23.49 -4.72
C LEU A 130 -25.01 23.70 -3.24
N PHE A 131 -23.84 24.28 -2.95
CA PHE A 131 -23.43 24.63 -1.60
C PHE A 131 -23.63 26.13 -1.32
N GLY A 132 -24.08 26.47 -0.12
CA GLY A 132 -24.23 27.84 0.37
C GLY A 132 -22.87 28.51 0.68
N LYS A 133 -22.88 29.72 1.23
CA LYS A 133 -21.64 30.45 1.59
C LYS A 133 -20.80 29.75 2.67
N ARG A 134 -21.44 28.98 3.56
CA ARG A 134 -20.82 28.30 4.71
C ARG A 134 -20.46 26.82 4.44
N GLY A 135 -20.40 26.38 3.19
CA GLY A 135 -20.09 24.99 2.86
C GLY A 135 -21.24 24.02 3.06
N THR A 136 -22.42 24.48 3.50
CA THR A 136 -23.59 23.63 3.69
C THR A 136 -24.31 23.38 2.37
N PHE A 137 -24.63 22.12 2.09
CA PHE A 137 -25.50 21.77 0.96
C PHE A 137 -26.89 22.39 1.16
N ARG A 138 -27.50 22.90 0.09
CA ARG A 138 -28.83 23.51 0.16
C ARG A 138 -29.88 22.45 0.53
N LYS A 139 -30.91 22.86 1.27
CA LYS A 139 -32.00 21.99 1.75
C LYS A 139 -33.35 22.69 1.60
N GLY A 140 -34.40 21.92 1.30
CA GLY A 140 -35.78 22.37 1.20
C GLY A 140 -36.13 23.12 -0.08
N MET A 141 -37.36 23.63 -0.11
CA MET A 141 -37.96 24.34 -1.25
C MET A 141 -37.37 25.74 -1.47
N ILE A 142 -37.06 26.04 -2.73
CA ILE A 142 -36.48 27.29 -3.20
C ILE A 142 -37.12 27.65 -4.55
N ASP A 143 -37.68 28.85 -4.64
CA ASP A 143 -38.07 29.45 -5.91
C ASP A 143 -36.86 30.11 -6.60
N LEU A 144 -36.66 29.80 -7.88
CA LEU A 144 -35.58 30.34 -8.71
C LEU A 144 -36.15 31.15 -9.86
N LYS A 145 -35.62 32.36 -10.05
CA LYS A 145 -35.93 33.18 -11.21
C LYS A 145 -35.40 32.53 -12.48
N VAL A 146 -36.25 32.44 -13.50
CA VAL A 146 -35.92 31.91 -14.82
C VAL A 146 -35.73 33.06 -15.80
N TRP A 147 -34.62 33.07 -16.50
CA TRP A 147 -34.28 34.10 -17.49
C TRP A 147 -34.84 33.70 -18.85
N PRO A 148 -35.71 34.52 -19.47
CA PRO A 148 -36.46 34.12 -20.66
C PRO A 148 -35.54 33.96 -21.87
N ASN A 149 -35.84 32.96 -22.71
CA ASN A 149 -35.21 32.72 -24.03
C ASN A 149 -33.69 32.51 -24.02
N VAL A 150 -33.09 32.14 -22.88
CA VAL A 150 -31.64 31.93 -22.74
C VAL A 150 -31.39 30.58 -22.05
N GLU A 151 -30.37 29.84 -22.48
CA GLU A 151 -29.93 28.62 -21.78
C GLU A 151 -29.22 28.96 -20.46
N ALA A 152 -29.28 28.06 -19.48
CA ALA A 152 -28.63 28.32 -18.19
C ALA A 152 -27.10 28.40 -18.31
N ASP A 153 -26.53 29.53 -17.86
CA ASP A 153 -25.10 29.81 -17.86
C ASP A 153 -24.48 29.67 -16.45
N PRO A 154 -23.68 28.64 -16.20
CA PRO A 154 -23.17 28.29 -14.87
C PRO A 154 -21.78 28.89 -14.59
N GLN A 155 -21.63 30.21 -14.68
CA GLN A 155 -20.39 30.90 -14.31
C GLN A 155 -20.31 31.35 -12.83
N ASN A 156 -19.19 31.03 -12.18
CA ASN A 156 -18.96 31.26 -10.75
C ASN A 156 -18.61 32.73 -10.42
N HIS A 157 -19.01 33.19 -9.24
CA HIS A 157 -18.65 34.50 -8.68
C HIS A 157 -17.18 34.62 -8.19
N SER A 158 -16.33 33.63 -8.44
CA SER A 158 -14.99 33.54 -7.85
C SER A 158 -13.91 34.30 -8.63
N THR A 159 -14.13 34.52 -9.93
CA THR A 159 -13.22 35.30 -10.77
C THR A 159 -13.83 36.66 -11.03
N THR A 160 -13.12 37.72 -10.69
CA THR A 160 -13.49 39.15 -10.76
C THR A 160 -13.89 39.67 -12.15
N LEU A 161 -14.06 38.80 -13.16
CA LEU A 161 -14.32 39.22 -14.53
C LEU A 161 -15.66 38.74 -15.13
N ASN A 162 -16.29 37.66 -14.65
CA ASN A 162 -17.50 37.14 -15.29
C ASN A 162 -18.60 36.80 -14.26
N HIS A 163 -19.78 37.40 -14.41
CA HIS A 163 -20.97 37.08 -13.63
C HIS A 163 -21.89 36.18 -14.47
N SER A 164 -22.44 35.11 -13.87
CA SER A 164 -23.49 34.31 -14.53
C SER A 164 -24.57 35.23 -15.07
N THR A 165 -24.91 35.04 -16.35
CA THR A 165 -25.96 35.78 -17.04
C THR A 165 -27.36 35.32 -16.64
N THR A 166 -27.48 34.13 -16.03
CA THR A 166 -28.76 33.54 -15.60
C THR A 166 -28.81 33.14 -14.11
N PRO A 167 -28.56 34.05 -13.16
CA PRO A 167 -28.57 33.72 -11.73
C PRO A 167 -30.00 33.44 -11.24
N GLY A 168 -30.22 32.29 -10.60
CA GLY A 168 -31.53 31.93 -10.06
C GLY A 168 -31.91 32.68 -8.77
N LYS A 169 -30.93 33.22 -8.04
CA LYS A 169 -31.15 34.10 -6.87
C LYS A 169 -30.53 35.47 -7.10
N THR A 170 -31.35 36.47 -7.41
CA THR A 170 -30.91 37.87 -7.51
C THR A 170 -30.74 38.49 -6.11
N LYS A 171 -29.87 39.50 -5.99
CA LYS A 171 -29.66 40.27 -4.74
C LYS A 171 -30.52 41.53 -4.73
N ASP A 172 -31.79 41.43 -5.11
CA ASP A 172 -32.65 42.61 -5.09
C ASP A 172 -33.05 42.94 -3.65
N THR A 173 -32.65 44.13 -3.19
CA THR A 173 -32.78 44.58 -1.80
C THR A 173 -34.24 44.73 -1.35
N ASN A 174 -35.17 44.80 -2.30
CA ASN A 174 -36.62 44.95 -2.08
C ASN A 174 -37.42 43.65 -2.27
N ASP A 175 -36.76 42.49 -2.39
CA ASP A 175 -37.45 41.22 -2.59
C ASP A 175 -38.05 40.65 -1.29
N GLN A 176 -39.34 40.91 -1.09
CA GLN A 176 -40.12 40.34 0.03
C GLN A 176 -40.11 38.80 -0.01
N MET A 177 -40.05 38.17 -1.18
CA MET A 177 -39.99 36.72 -1.34
C MET A 177 -38.72 36.14 -0.67
N SER A 178 -37.56 36.74 -0.93
CA SER A 178 -36.30 36.39 -0.27
C SER A 178 -36.31 36.64 1.25
N ARG A 179 -36.98 37.71 1.71
CA ARG A 179 -37.15 37.99 3.15
C ARG A 179 -38.04 36.94 3.83
N LEU A 180 -39.21 36.64 3.25
CA LEU A 180 -40.14 35.64 3.76
C LEU A 180 -39.52 34.25 3.74
N ALA A 181 -38.81 33.86 2.68
CA ALA A 181 -38.09 32.59 2.62
C ALA A 181 -37.03 32.44 3.73
N LYS A 182 -36.33 33.53 4.10
CA LYS A 182 -35.39 33.52 5.25
C LYS A 182 -36.12 33.35 6.59
N LEU A 183 -37.28 33.96 6.76
CA LEU A 183 -38.09 33.83 7.98
C LEU A 183 -38.71 32.43 8.09
N SER A 184 -39.29 31.90 7.02
CA SER A 184 -39.79 30.51 6.97
C SER A 184 -38.68 29.49 7.19
N LYS A 185 -37.44 29.80 6.78
CA LYS A 185 -36.27 28.97 7.12
C LYS A 185 -35.94 29.03 8.62
N LYS A 186 -35.92 30.22 9.24
CA LYS A 186 -35.69 30.36 10.68
C LYS A 186 -36.74 29.65 11.52
N HIS A 187 -38.01 29.71 11.10
CA HIS A 187 -39.09 28.97 11.74
C HIS A 187 -38.91 27.45 11.61
N ARG A 188 -38.59 26.94 10.41
CA ARG A 188 -38.29 25.51 10.18
C ARG A 188 -37.08 25.01 10.95
N ASP A 189 -36.00 25.79 11.01
CA ASP A 189 -34.78 25.48 11.77
C ASP A 189 -35.00 25.64 13.30
N GLY A 190 -36.21 25.96 13.77
CA GLY A 190 -36.58 25.98 15.19
C GLY A 190 -36.20 27.26 15.95
N HIS A 191 -35.70 28.29 15.26
CA HIS A 191 -35.35 29.58 15.88
C HIS A 191 -36.56 30.45 16.24
N MET A 192 -37.76 30.00 15.91
CA MET A 192 -39.03 30.66 16.24
C MET A 192 -39.95 29.64 16.92
N VAL A 193 -40.74 30.11 17.88
CA VAL A 193 -41.72 29.28 18.58
C VAL A 193 -42.81 28.87 17.60
N LYS A 194 -43.07 27.56 17.50
CA LYS A 194 -44.15 27.03 16.65
C LYS A 194 -45.50 27.23 17.33
N VAL A 195 -46.45 27.79 16.58
CA VAL A 195 -47.83 28.02 17.01
C VAL A 195 -48.75 27.55 15.89
N ASP A 196 -49.20 26.30 15.94
CA ASP A 196 -49.80 25.60 14.79
C ASP A 196 -50.92 26.36 14.07
N TRP A 197 -51.83 27.02 14.80
CA TRP A 197 -52.94 27.75 14.19
C TRP A 197 -52.47 29.04 13.48
N LEU A 198 -51.52 29.75 14.08
CA LEU A 198 -50.97 30.99 13.54
C LEU A 198 -50.00 30.70 12.40
N ASP A 199 -49.22 29.63 12.52
CA ASP A 199 -48.31 29.14 11.50
C ASP A 199 -49.08 28.76 10.22
N ARG A 200 -50.23 28.08 10.34
CA ARG A 200 -51.09 27.78 9.18
C ARG A 200 -51.59 29.04 8.46
N LEU A 201 -52.03 30.05 9.21
CA LEU A 201 -52.49 31.32 8.64
C LEU A 201 -51.32 32.10 8.01
N THR A 202 -50.18 32.17 8.68
CA THR A 202 -49.01 32.90 8.19
C THR A 202 -48.38 32.23 6.97
N PHE A 203 -48.29 30.90 6.91
CA PHE A 203 -47.81 30.20 5.71
C PHE A 203 -48.73 30.41 4.52
N ARG A 204 -50.05 30.42 4.74
CA ARG A 204 -51.03 30.74 3.70
C ARG A 204 -50.87 32.17 3.19
N GLU A 205 -50.70 33.15 4.09
CA GLU A 205 -50.44 34.53 3.69
C GLU A 205 -49.09 34.70 2.95
N ILE A 206 -48.04 33.98 3.38
CA ILE A 206 -46.75 33.95 2.68
C ILE A 206 -46.90 33.42 1.25
N GLU A 207 -47.69 32.36 1.06
CA GLU A 207 -47.98 31.79 -0.26
C GLU A 207 -48.72 32.81 -1.14
N LEU A 208 -49.76 33.47 -0.61
CA LEU A 208 -50.51 34.50 -1.35
C LEU A 208 -49.65 35.70 -1.74
N ILE A 209 -48.76 36.15 -0.85
CA ILE A 209 -47.82 37.24 -1.13
C ILE A 209 -46.84 36.82 -2.22
N ASN A 210 -46.26 35.62 -2.13
CA ASN A 210 -45.33 35.11 -3.13
C ASN A 210 -46.01 34.97 -4.50
N GLU A 211 -47.23 34.43 -4.55
CA GLU A 211 -48.00 34.27 -5.78
C GLU A 211 -48.31 35.63 -6.43
N LYS A 212 -48.72 36.62 -5.62
CA LYS A 212 -48.93 37.99 -6.09
C LYS A 212 -47.65 38.59 -6.66
N GLN A 213 -46.52 38.46 -5.97
CA GLN A 213 -45.24 38.97 -6.46
C GLN A 213 -44.76 38.28 -7.73
N LYS A 214 -44.96 36.96 -7.86
CA LYS A 214 -44.63 36.22 -9.09
C LYS A 214 -45.45 36.75 -10.26
N ARG A 215 -46.76 36.96 -10.09
CA ARG A 215 -47.64 37.56 -11.11
C ARG A 215 -47.17 38.97 -11.52
N ASP A 216 -46.83 39.81 -10.55
CA ASP A 216 -46.44 41.21 -10.82
C ASP A 216 -45.04 41.34 -11.47
N SER A 217 -44.21 40.30 -11.42
CA SER A 217 -42.78 40.37 -11.76
C SER A 217 -42.44 40.20 -13.25
N ASN A 218 -43.40 39.84 -14.13
CA ASN A 218 -43.17 39.52 -15.56
C ASN A 218 -42.10 38.44 -15.84
N PHE A 219 -41.60 37.74 -14.82
CA PHE A 219 -40.63 36.65 -14.93
C PHE A 219 -41.25 35.32 -14.54
N MET A 220 -40.69 34.23 -15.05
CA MET A 220 -41.05 32.88 -14.62
C MET A 220 -40.19 32.46 -13.43
N TYR A 221 -40.76 31.65 -12.53
CA TYR A 221 -40.13 31.11 -11.34
C TYR A 221 -40.27 29.59 -11.32
N LEU A 222 -39.14 28.90 -11.24
CA LEU A 222 -39.07 27.45 -11.10
C LEU A 222 -38.86 27.09 -9.63
N MET A 223 -39.81 26.36 -9.05
CA MET A 223 -39.71 25.84 -7.69
C MET A 223 -38.91 24.54 -7.68
N ILE A 224 -37.92 24.47 -6.79
CA ILE A 224 -37.02 23.33 -6.65
C ILE A 224 -36.91 22.94 -5.18
N GLU A 225 -36.98 21.64 -4.91
CA GLU A 225 -36.80 21.10 -3.57
C GLU A 225 -35.50 20.30 -3.49
N PHE A 226 -34.61 20.77 -2.61
CA PHE A 226 -33.38 20.08 -2.25
C PHE A 226 -33.65 19.06 -1.14
N PRO A 227 -33.00 17.88 -1.18
CA PRO A 227 -33.25 16.79 -0.26
C PRO A 227 -32.83 17.11 1.17
N TYR A 228 -33.49 16.44 2.10
CA TYR A 228 -33.11 16.42 3.51
C TYR A 228 -32.51 15.05 3.83
N VAL A 229 -31.32 15.05 4.44
CA VAL A 229 -30.68 13.82 4.90
C VAL A 229 -31.18 13.52 6.31
N HIS A 230 -31.75 12.34 6.51
CA HIS A 230 -32.26 11.88 7.79
C HIS A 230 -31.61 10.54 8.14
N TYR A 231 -31.24 10.36 9.41
CA TYR A 231 -30.75 9.11 9.95
C TYR A 231 -31.25 8.96 11.39
N ASN A 232 -31.91 7.83 11.71
CA ASN A 232 -32.52 7.55 13.02
C ASN A 232 -33.39 8.71 13.55
N ASP A 233 -34.33 9.18 12.73
CA ASP A 233 -35.26 10.30 13.02
C ASP A 233 -34.60 11.67 13.31
N LEU A 234 -33.29 11.78 13.14
CA LEU A 234 -32.54 13.02 13.23
C LEU A 234 -32.18 13.54 11.84
N GLN A 235 -32.39 14.85 11.64
CA GLN A 235 -32.03 15.54 10.42
C GLN A 235 -30.55 15.97 10.46
N TYR A 236 -29.79 15.62 9.42
CA TYR A 236 -28.37 15.97 9.26
C TYR A 236 -28.20 17.04 8.17
N THR A 237 -27.27 17.97 8.39
CA THR A 237 -26.85 18.94 7.36
C THR A 237 -25.57 18.44 6.69
N VAL A 238 -25.57 18.33 5.36
CA VAL A 238 -24.37 17.97 4.61
C VAL A 238 -23.41 19.16 4.53
N ILE A 239 -22.16 18.97 4.94
CA ILE A 239 -21.09 19.97 4.92
C ILE A 239 -20.02 19.50 3.95
N TYR A 240 -19.59 20.40 3.05
CA TYR A 240 -18.45 20.14 2.18
C TYR A 240 -17.19 19.89 2.99
N PHE A 241 -16.52 18.77 2.74
CA PHE A 241 -15.20 18.46 3.27
C PHE A 241 -14.43 17.58 2.28
N GLU A 242 -13.14 17.85 2.15
CA GLU A 242 -12.24 17.18 1.22
C GLU A 242 -11.08 16.56 2.00
N LYS A 243 -10.96 15.23 1.97
CA LYS A 243 -9.92 14.50 2.70
C LYS A 243 -8.56 14.78 2.05
N GLY A 244 -7.66 15.44 2.77
CA GLY A 244 -6.30 15.76 2.33
C GLY A 244 -6.09 17.18 1.78
N GLY A 245 -7.13 18.03 1.75
CA GLY A 245 -7.01 19.41 1.25
C GLY A 245 -6.22 20.37 2.17
N ASP A 246 -6.03 20.01 3.44
CA ASP A 246 -5.36 20.82 4.46
C ASP A 246 -3.87 20.45 4.68
N GLU A 247 -3.29 19.50 3.93
CA GLU A 247 -1.84 19.27 4.00
C GLU A 247 -1.10 20.41 3.27
N PRO A 248 -0.40 21.31 3.99
CA PRO A 248 0.30 22.40 3.34
C PRO A 248 1.50 21.84 2.58
N TYR A 249 1.44 21.88 1.25
CA TYR A 249 2.60 21.57 0.41
C TYR A 249 3.70 22.60 0.71
N GLN A 250 4.76 22.19 1.41
CA GLN A 250 5.87 23.08 1.76
C GLN A 250 6.69 23.42 0.50
N TYR A 251 6.42 24.57 -0.09
CA TYR A 251 7.22 25.14 -1.17
C TYR A 251 8.59 25.60 -0.63
N ARG A 252 9.69 25.00 -1.07
CA ARG A 252 11.05 25.54 -0.86
C ARG A 252 11.31 26.64 -1.86
N THR A 253 11.49 27.88 -1.40
CA THR A 253 11.62 29.08 -2.22
C THR A 253 12.97 29.26 -2.94
N GLN A 254 13.94 28.36 -2.79
CA GLN A 254 15.24 28.49 -3.48
C GLN A 254 15.84 27.13 -3.87
N ALA A 255 15.88 26.87 -5.18
CA ALA A 255 16.86 26.01 -5.83
C ALA A 255 17.11 26.56 -7.25
N GLU A 256 18.38 26.55 -7.69
CA GLU A 256 18.85 27.00 -9.01
C GLU A 256 18.41 26.08 -10.18
N ILE A 257 17.47 25.17 -9.92
CA ILE A 257 16.87 24.23 -10.85
C ILE A 257 15.35 24.41 -10.73
N VAL A 258 14.68 24.66 -11.85
CA VAL A 258 13.21 24.74 -11.90
C VAL A 258 12.65 23.34 -11.65
N CYS A 259 12.28 23.05 -10.40
CA CYS A 259 11.48 21.88 -10.07
C CYS A 259 10.04 22.16 -10.52
N VAL A 260 9.64 21.62 -11.68
CA VAL A 260 8.22 21.57 -12.07
C VAL A 260 7.57 20.49 -11.20
N PRO A 261 6.60 20.82 -10.32
CA PRO A 261 5.85 19.81 -9.60
C PRO A 261 4.93 19.14 -10.63
N ASP A 262 5.31 17.93 -11.02
CA ASP A 262 4.48 17.06 -11.84
C ASP A 262 3.73 16.08 -10.91
N PRO A 263 2.44 16.32 -10.64
CA PRO A 263 1.63 15.42 -9.81
C PRO A 263 1.44 14.03 -10.43
N GLU A 264 1.80 13.84 -11.70
CA GLU A 264 1.68 12.58 -12.43
C GLU A 264 3.00 11.78 -12.47
N ILE A 265 4.14 12.34 -12.04
CA ILE A 265 5.45 11.67 -12.18
C ILE A 265 5.60 10.39 -11.33
N LEU A 266 4.75 10.23 -10.31
CA LEU A 266 4.66 9.04 -9.46
C LEU A 266 3.38 8.23 -9.69
N THR A 267 2.50 8.67 -10.60
CA THR A 267 1.29 7.92 -10.93
C THR A 267 1.62 6.86 -11.98
N GLU A 268 0.99 5.69 -11.87
CA GLU A 268 1.16 4.65 -12.89
C GLU A 268 0.61 5.16 -14.22
N ASN A 269 1.41 5.09 -15.30
CA ASN A 269 0.96 5.45 -16.63
C ASN A 269 -0.21 4.51 -17.04
N LEU A 270 -1.43 5.06 -17.03
CA LEU A 270 -2.65 4.29 -17.31
C LEU A 270 -2.65 3.69 -18.72
N VAL A 271 -1.99 4.33 -19.68
CA VAL A 271 -1.86 3.84 -21.05
C VAL A 271 -0.98 2.59 -21.08
N GLU A 272 0.16 2.63 -20.39
CA GLU A 272 1.05 1.47 -20.27
C GLU A 272 0.38 0.33 -19.48
N SER A 273 -0.29 0.64 -18.37
CA SER A 273 -1.04 -0.36 -17.58
C SER A 273 -2.14 -1.03 -18.41
N LYS A 274 -2.84 -0.25 -19.25
CA LYS A 274 -3.85 -0.79 -20.18
C LYS A 274 -3.21 -1.61 -21.29
N HIS A 275 -2.11 -1.14 -21.89
CA HIS A 275 -1.36 -1.87 -22.92
C HIS A 275 -0.90 -3.22 -22.40
N HIS A 276 -0.30 -3.24 -21.21
CA HIS A 276 0.19 -4.44 -20.53
C HIS A 276 -0.94 -5.46 -20.29
N LYS A 277 -2.07 -5.00 -19.74
CA LYS A 277 -3.25 -5.87 -19.53
C LYS A 277 -3.81 -6.45 -20.83
N LEU A 278 -3.77 -5.70 -21.93
CA LEU A 278 -4.24 -6.17 -23.23
C LEU A 278 -3.24 -7.14 -23.88
N ALA A 279 -1.95 -6.82 -23.88
CA ALA A 279 -0.88 -7.65 -24.44
C ALA A 279 -0.77 -9.00 -23.72
N ARG A 280 -1.06 -9.04 -22.42
CA ARG A 280 -0.96 -10.23 -21.56
C ARG A 280 -2.28 -10.94 -21.30
N SER A 281 -3.38 -10.45 -21.90
CA SER A 281 -4.72 -11.01 -21.71
C SER A 281 -4.78 -12.51 -22.05
N LEU A 282 -5.50 -13.26 -21.21
CA LEU A 282 -5.65 -14.72 -21.25
C LEU A 282 -6.15 -15.30 -22.58
N HIS A 283 -6.72 -14.47 -23.46
CA HIS A 283 -7.18 -14.93 -24.78
C HIS A 283 -6.02 -15.41 -25.68
N SER A 284 -4.78 -14.99 -25.41
CA SER A 284 -3.59 -15.39 -26.16
C SER A 284 -2.94 -16.71 -25.69
N GLY A 285 -3.33 -17.23 -24.51
CA GLY A 285 -2.67 -18.33 -23.82
C GLY A 285 -2.52 -19.67 -24.58
N PRO A 286 -3.51 -20.12 -25.40
CA PRO A 286 -3.38 -21.38 -26.15
C PRO A 286 -2.36 -21.31 -27.29
N THR A 287 -2.29 -20.16 -27.98
CA THR A 287 -1.37 -19.91 -29.11
C THR A 287 0.08 -19.72 -28.68
N ASP A 288 0.31 -19.26 -27.44
CA ASP A 288 1.65 -18.91 -26.96
C ASP A 288 2.59 -20.11 -26.76
N ARG A 289 2.04 -21.31 -26.51
CA ARG A 289 2.85 -22.50 -26.16
C ARG A 289 3.78 -22.96 -27.28
N ASP A 290 3.36 -22.81 -28.52
CA ASP A 290 4.10 -23.25 -29.71
C ASP A 290 4.81 -22.10 -30.45
N MET A 291 4.72 -20.86 -29.93
CA MET A 291 5.37 -19.71 -30.55
C MET A 291 6.89 -19.79 -30.42
N LYS A 292 7.57 -19.74 -31.55
CA LYS A 292 9.03 -19.60 -31.63
C LYS A 292 9.37 -18.18 -32.13
N PRO A 293 10.38 -17.52 -31.55
CA PRO A 293 10.76 -16.19 -31.97
C PRO A 293 11.43 -16.19 -33.35
N ASP A 294 11.19 -15.14 -34.13
CA ASP A 294 11.95 -14.87 -35.35
C ASP A 294 13.43 -14.60 -35.03
N ALA A 295 14.32 -14.73 -36.02
CA ALA A 295 15.77 -14.55 -35.81
C ALA A 295 16.11 -13.22 -35.11
N LYS A 296 15.49 -12.10 -35.55
CA LYS A 296 15.67 -10.78 -34.93
C LYS A 296 15.18 -10.75 -33.47
N THR A 297 14.01 -11.33 -33.21
CA THR A 297 13.41 -11.38 -31.88
C THR A 297 14.21 -12.28 -30.93
N ARG A 298 14.76 -13.38 -31.43
CA ARG A 298 15.64 -14.26 -30.68
C ARG A 298 16.92 -13.53 -30.27
N ASP A 299 17.52 -12.77 -31.19
CA ASP A 299 18.74 -12.02 -30.90
C ASP A 299 18.46 -10.90 -29.87
N GLN A 300 17.30 -10.24 -29.95
CA GLN A 300 16.83 -9.30 -28.93
C GLN A 300 16.61 -9.97 -27.57
N LEU A 301 15.94 -11.13 -27.51
CA LEU A 301 15.74 -11.89 -26.28
C LEU A 301 17.07 -12.31 -25.65
N ASN A 302 18.03 -12.78 -26.44
CA ASN A 302 19.35 -13.13 -25.94
C ASN A 302 20.11 -11.90 -25.40
N ALA A 303 19.97 -10.74 -26.04
CA ALA A 303 20.53 -9.49 -25.52
C ALA A 303 19.90 -9.11 -24.16
N ILE A 304 18.57 -9.26 -24.03
CA ILE A 304 17.85 -9.00 -22.77
C ILE A 304 18.31 -9.96 -21.65
N VAL A 305 18.46 -11.26 -21.97
CA VAL A 305 18.95 -12.26 -21.02
C VAL A 305 20.39 -11.96 -20.57
N GLY A 306 21.22 -11.40 -21.46
CA GLY A 306 22.59 -10.97 -21.15
C GLY A 306 22.71 -9.69 -20.31
N PHE A 307 21.62 -8.99 -20.02
CA PHE A 307 21.69 -7.75 -19.23
C PHE A 307 22.12 -8.00 -17.77
N PRO A 308 22.89 -7.07 -17.17
CA PRO A 308 23.25 -7.18 -15.77
C PRO A 308 21.97 -7.17 -14.88
N PRO A 309 21.98 -7.83 -13.72
CA PRO A 309 20.88 -7.84 -12.76
C PRO A 309 20.33 -6.46 -12.38
N THR A 310 21.18 -5.43 -12.40
CA THR A 310 20.82 -4.06 -12.00
C THR A 310 20.04 -3.28 -13.07
N LYS A 311 20.04 -3.74 -14.33
CA LYS A 311 19.32 -3.05 -15.40
C LYS A 311 17.81 -3.29 -15.27
N MET A 312 17.06 -2.18 -15.25
CA MET A 312 15.60 -2.21 -15.31
C MET A 312 15.14 -2.46 -16.75
N LEU A 313 14.16 -3.35 -16.91
CA LEU A 313 13.56 -3.68 -18.21
C LEU A 313 12.47 -2.68 -18.55
N THR A 314 12.46 -2.22 -19.79
CA THR A 314 11.38 -1.36 -20.32
C THR A 314 10.08 -2.13 -20.48
N SER A 315 8.94 -1.43 -20.54
CA SER A 315 7.61 -2.04 -20.68
C SER A 315 7.51 -2.94 -21.93
N GLU A 316 8.13 -2.53 -23.05
CA GLU A 316 8.17 -3.34 -24.29
C GLU A 316 9.02 -4.61 -24.14
N GLU A 317 10.19 -4.51 -23.51
CA GLU A 317 11.07 -5.67 -23.25
C GLU A 317 10.39 -6.67 -22.31
N GLN A 318 9.67 -6.18 -21.29
CA GLN A 318 8.93 -7.04 -20.38
C GLN A 318 7.81 -7.81 -21.08
N ASP A 319 7.05 -7.14 -21.96
CA ASP A 319 5.99 -7.76 -22.73
C ASP A 319 6.55 -8.78 -23.75
N LEU A 320 7.73 -8.52 -24.32
CA LEU A 320 8.42 -9.47 -25.19
C LEU A 320 8.86 -10.73 -24.46
N VAL A 321 9.44 -10.58 -23.26
CA VAL A 321 9.83 -11.71 -22.39
C VAL A 321 8.60 -12.51 -21.96
N TRP A 322 7.49 -11.84 -21.62
CA TRP A 322 6.24 -12.50 -21.28
C TRP A 322 5.66 -13.29 -22.46
N LYS A 323 5.68 -12.72 -23.67
CA LYS A 323 5.18 -13.37 -24.90
C LYS A 323 5.91 -14.67 -25.22
N PHE A 324 7.24 -14.69 -25.08
CA PHE A 324 8.07 -15.88 -25.37
C PHE A 324 8.44 -16.70 -24.14
N ARG A 325 7.66 -16.59 -23.04
CA ARG A 325 7.93 -17.27 -21.75
C ARG A 325 8.13 -18.78 -21.86
N PHE A 326 7.37 -19.47 -22.72
CA PHE A 326 7.53 -20.91 -22.92
C PHE A 326 8.82 -21.28 -23.64
N TYR A 327 9.25 -20.47 -24.61
CA TYR A 327 10.55 -20.65 -25.29
C TYR A 327 11.72 -20.39 -24.32
N LEU A 328 11.61 -19.35 -23.50
CA LEU A 328 12.64 -19.00 -22.51
C LEU A 328 12.76 -20.03 -21.38
N SER A 329 11.75 -20.88 -21.16
CA SER A 329 11.77 -21.90 -20.10
C SER A 329 12.95 -22.87 -20.17
N SER A 330 13.52 -23.06 -21.36
CA SER A 330 14.73 -23.88 -21.57
C SER A 330 16.03 -23.16 -21.19
N GLN A 331 16.03 -21.82 -21.08
CA GLN A 331 17.21 -21.03 -20.74
C GLN A 331 17.25 -20.71 -19.25
N LYS A 332 18.20 -21.29 -18.51
CA LYS A 332 18.33 -21.09 -17.05
C LYS A 332 18.47 -19.62 -16.62
N LYS A 333 19.30 -18.83 -17.33
CA LYS A 333 19.57 -17.41 -17.01
C LYS A 333 18.40 -16.47 -17.28
N ALA A 334 17.40 -16.90 -18.05
CA ALA A 334 16.25 -16.07 -18.39
C ALA A 334 15.21 -16.01 -17.26
N LEU A 335 15.28 -16.91 -16.26
CA LEU A 335 14.29 -17.00 -15.20
C LEU A 335 14.22 -15.73 -14.34
N THR A 336 15.37 -15.16 -13.94
CA THR A 336 15.38 -13.94 -13.11
C THR A 336 14.80 -12.75 -13.87
N LYS A 337 15.06 -12.66 -15.18
CA LYS A 337 14.47 -11.62 -16.05
C LYS A 337 12.97 -11.82 -16.19
N PHE A 338 12.51 -13.05 -16.43
CA PHE A 338 11.08 -13.37 -16.51
C PHE A 338 10.34 -12.97 -15.24
N LEU A 339 10.86 -13.35 -14.06
CA LEU A 339 10.23 -13.06 -12.77
C LEU A 339 10.16 -11.55 -12.45
N LYS A 340 11.09 -10.74 -12.97
CA LYS A 340 11.02 -9.26 -12.88
C LYS A 340 9.93 -8.65 -13.75
N CYS A 341 9.56 -9.33 -14.84
CA CYS A 341 8.53 -8.86 -15.75
C CYS A 341 7.11 -9.12 -15.22
N VAL A 342 6.93 -10.04 -14.26
CA VAL A 342 5.62 -10.49 -13.78
C VAL A 342 4.99 -9.46 -12.85
N ASN A 343 3.73 -9.12 -13.09
CA ASN A 343 2.98 -8.29 -12.17
C ASN A 343 2.35 -9.12 -11.04
N TRP A 344 3.05 -9.22 -9.91
CA TRP A 344 2.62 -9.99 -8.75
C TRP A 344 1.33 -9.45 -8.07
N LYS A 345 0.87 -8.23 -8.39
CA LYS A 345 -0.43 -7.72 -7.93
C LYS A 345 -1.61 -8.42 -8.63
N MET A 346 -1.40 -8.99 -9.82
CA MET A 346 -2.44 -9.70 -10.56
C MET A 346 -2.38 -11.20 -10.27
N PRO A 347 -3.42 -11.80 -9.66
CA PRO A 347 -3.38 -13.21 -9.23
C PRO A 347 -3.28 -14.18 -10.41
N GLN A 348 -3.80 -13.80 -11.59
CA GLN A 348 -3.75 -14.62 -12.80
C GLN A 348 -2.32 -14.75 -13.36
N GLU A 349 -1.58 -13.63 -13.44
CA GLU A 349 -0.18 -13.64 -13.88
C GLU A 349 0.71 -14.37 -12.87
N ALA A 350 0.52 -14.10 -11.56
CA ALA A 350 1.25 -14.77 -10.49
C ALA A 350 1.09 -16.30 -10.55
N LYS A 351 -0.14 -16.80 -10.76
CA LYS A 351 -0.40 -18.24 -10.87
C LYS A 351 0.32 -18.87 -12.07
N GLN A 352 0.26 -18.23 -13.25
CA GLN A 352 0.98 -18.74 -14.43
C GLN A 352 2.49 -18.74 -14.24
N ALA A 353 3.04 -17.67 -13.64
CA ALA A 353 4.46 -17.58 -13.36
C ALA A 353 4.93 -18.70 -12.43
N ILE A 354 4.16 -19.05 -11.40
CA ILE A 354 4.45 -20.15 -10.48
C ILE A 354 4.38 -21.51 -11.21
N GLU A 355 3.35 -21.76 -12.02
CA GLU A 355 3.24 -23.00 -12.81
C GLU A 355 4.45 -23.13 -13.75
N LEU A 356 4.81 -22.05 -14.45
CA LEU A 356 5.92 -22.06 -15.41
C LEU A 356 7.28 -22.21 -14.72
N MET A 357 7.46 -21.60 -13.55
CA MET A 357 8.69 -21.75 -12.76
C MET A 357 8.95 -23.21 -12.38
N SER A 358 7.91 -24.00 -12.10
CA SER A 358 8.04 -25.43 -11.83
C SER A 358 8.50 -26.27 -13.03
N ARG A 359 8.33 -25.75 -14.25
CA ARG A 359 8.75 -26.39 -15.51
C ARG A 359 10.03 -25.78 -16.08
N TRP A 360 10.53 -24.70 -15.50
CA TRP A 360 11.72 -24.02 -15.97
C TRP A 360 12.95 -24.88 -15.74
N SER A 361 13.94 -24.76 -16.62
CA SER A 361 15.25 -25.39 -16.39
C SER A 361 15.81 -24.96 -15.02
N PRO A 362 16.31 -25.90 -14.21
CA PRO A 362 16.88 -25.57 -12.90
C PRO A 362 18.00 -24.53 -13.04
N MET A 363 17.95 -23.52 -12.18
CA MET A 363 18.89 -22.40 -12.18
C MET A 363 20.13 -22.70 -11.34
N ASP A 364 21.27 -22.09 -11.64
CA ASP A 364 22.48 -22.26 -10.83
C ASP A 364 22.33 -21.58 -9.45
N ALA A 365 23.15 -21.96 -8.47
CA ALA A 365 23.02 -21.50 -7.09
C ALA A 365 23.42 -20.03 -6.89
N ASP A 366 24.39 -19.55 -7.67
CA ASP A 366 24.83 -18.17 -7.76
C ASP A 366 23.73 -17.25 -8.31
N ASP A 367 23.06 -17.66 -9.39
CA ASP A 367 21.91 -16.94 -9.94
C ASP A 367 20.71 -16.94 -8.95
N ALA A 368 20.58 -17.95 -8.09
CA ALA A 368 19.54 -18.02 -7.05
C ALA A 368 19.67 -16.95 -5.98
N LEU A 369 20.87 -16.41 -5.74
CA LEU A 369 21.07 -15.29 -4.81
C LEU A 369 20.33 -14.03 -5.26
N GLU A 370 20.15 -13.83 -6.57
CA GLU A 370 19.41 -12.69 -7.12
C GLU A 370 17.92 -12.75 -6.69
N LEU A 371 17.35 -13.95 -6.59
CA LEU A 371 15.96 -14.16 -6.20
C LEU A 371 15.68 -13.87 -4.72
N LEU A 372 16.73 -13.74 -3.89
CA LEU A 372 16.63 -13.38 -2.48
C LEU A 372 16.76 -11.85 -2.25
N SER A 373 16.99 -11.08 -3.32
CA SER A 373 17.06 -9.62 -3.29
C SER A 373 15.69 -8.97 -2.96
N PRO A 374 15.66 -7.68 -2.59
CA PRO A 374 14.41 -6.96 -2.32
C PRO A 374 13.49 -6.82 -3.54
N ALA A 375 13.98 -7.10 -4.76
CA ALA A 375 13.16 -7.08 -5.97
C ALA A 375 12.10 -8.19 -5.99
N PHE A 376 12.33 -9.28 -5.24
CA PHE A 376 11.43 -10.43 -5.20
C PHE A 376 10.90 -10.64 -3.79
N THR A 377 9.61 -10.36 -3.60
CA THR A 377 8.91 -10.49 -2.33
C THR A 377 8.02 -11.73 -2.26
N HIS A 378 7.73 -12.38 -3.40
CA HIS A 378 6.78 -13.48 -3.46
C HIS A 378 7.34 -14.75 -2.77
N PRO A 379 6.65 -15.34 -1.77
CA PRO A 379 7.18 -16.44 -0.96
C PRO A 379 7.58 -17.68 -1.77
N THR A 380 6.81 -18.03 -2.81
CA THR A 380 7.11 -19.21 -3.65
C THR A 380 8.40 -19.05 -4.45
N VAL A 381 8.73 -17.83 -4.88
CA VAL A 381 9.99 -17.54 -5.60
C VAL A 381 11.18 -17.67 -4.66
N ARG A 382 11.04 -17.15 -3.43
CA ARG A 382 12.07 -17.29 -2.38
C ARG A 382 12.29 -18.74 -1.97
N LYS A 383 11.21 -19.52 -1.80
CA LYS A 383 11.31 -20.97 -1.54
C LYS A 383 12.02 -21.71 -2.65
N TYR A 384 11.70 -21.41 -3.91
CA TYR A 384 12.42 -21.96 -5.05
C TYR A 384 13.92 -21.63 -4.98
N ALA A 385 14.30 -20.39 -4.67
CA ALA A 385 15.70 -20.01 -4.48
C ALA A 385 16.38 -20.85 -3.37
N VAL A 386 15.70 -21.06 -2.23
CA VAL A 386 16.18 -21.92 -1.13
C VAL A 386 16.33 -23.38 -1.57
N SER A 387 15.43 -23.91 -2.40
CA SER A 387 15.54 -25.26 -2.95
C SER A 387 16.81 -25.45 -3.79
N ARG A 388 17.22 -24.41 -4.52
CA ARG A 388 18.44 -24.40 -5.32
C ARG A 388 19.68 -24.32 -4.43
N LEU A 389 19.67 -23.45 -3.42
CA LEU A 389 20.76 -23.35 -2.44
C LEU A 389 20.93 -24.64 -1.62
N ARG A 390 19.87 -25.42 -1.40
CA ARG A 390 19.96 -26.71 -0.71
C ARG A 390 20.74 -27.76 -1.51
N GLN A 391 20.92 -27.58 -2.81
CA GLN A 391 21.74 -28.46 -3.65
C GLN A 391 23.23 -28.09 -3.60
N SER A 392 23.58 -26.93 -3.07
CA SER A 392 24.97 -26.46 -2.94
C SER A 392 25.67 -27.09 -1.74
N ASP A 393 26.99 -27.30 -1.90
CA ASP A 393 27.88 -27.75 -0.86
C ASP A 393 28.09 -26.68 0.22
N ASP A 394 28.53 -27.10 1.41
CA ASP A 394 28.72 -26.20 2.55
C ASP A 394 29.84 -25.17 2.32
N GLU A 395 30.87 -25.50 1.51
CA GLU A 395 31.95 -24.58 1.15
C GLU A 395 31.46 -23.44 0.25
N ASP A 396 30.56 -23.75 -0.69
CA ASP A 396 29.92 -22.75 -1.54
C ASP A 396 28.92 -21.91 -0.74
N LEU A 397 28.18 -22.55 0.16
CA LEU A 397 27.26 -21.85 1.07
C LEU A 397 28.02 -20.88 1.98
N PHE A 398 29.20 -21.27 2.48
CA PHE A 398 30.03 -20.43 3.32
C PHE A 398 30.45 -19.12 2.62
N LEU A 399 30.78 -19.19 1.33
CA LEU A 399 31.16 -18.02 0.53
C LEU A 399 30.06 -16.98 0.40
N TYR A 400 28.79 -17.38 0.47
CA TYR A 400 27.63 -16.50 0.35
C TYR A 400 26.91 -16.27 1.69
N LEU A 401 27.39 -16.87 2.78
CA LEU A 401 26.70 -16.90 4.08
C LEU A 401 26.37 -15.49 4.58
N PHE A 402 27.31 -14.54 4.43
CA PHE A 402 27.07 -13.16 4.81
C PHE A 402 25.89 -12.54 4.03
N GLN A 403 25.87 -12.70 2.70
CA GLN A 403 24.79 -12.21 1.83
C GLN A 403 23.46 -12.89 2.17
N LEU A 404 23.47 -14.18 2.50
CA LEU A 404 22.28 -14.93 2.90
C LEU A 404 21.72 -14.45 4.23
N VAL A 405 22.57 -14.15 5.21
CA VAL A 405 22.14 -13.53 6.48
C VAL A 405 21.52 -12.17 6.21
N GLN A 406 22.12 -11.34 5.36
CA GLN A 406 21.55 -10.03 5.00
C GLN A 406 20.23 -10.15 4.21
N ALA A 407 20.06 -11.19 3.40
CA ALA A 407 18.82 -11.44 2.66
C ALA A 407 17.62 -11.76 3.57
N LEU A 408 17.86 -12.19 4.82
CA LEU A 408 16.80 -12.42 5.81
C LEU A 408 15.99 -11.14 6.08
N ARG A 409 16.61 -9.96 5.96
CA ARG A 409 15.93 -8.64 6.14
C ARG A 409 14.78 -8.39 5.18
N TYR A 410 14.68 -9.16 4.11
CA TYR A 410 13.66 -9.03 3.07
C TYR A 410 12.62 -10.16 3.11
N GLU A 411 12.71 -11.07 4.08
CA GLU A 411 11.72 -12.13 4.29
C GLU A 411 10.42 -11.59 4.92
N ASP A 412 9.35 -12.39 4.86
CA ASP A 412 8.09 -12.06 5.52
C ASP A 412 8.18 -12.29 7.04
N PHE A 413 8.31 -11.19 7.78
CA PHE A 413 8.53 -11.21 9.23
C PHE A 413 7.34 -11.77 10.03
N GLU A 414 6.10 -11.57 9.57
CA GLU A 414 4.93 -12.05 10.31
C GLU A 414 4.90 -13.58 10.34
N LYS A 415 5.31 -14.21 9.24
CA LYS A 415 5.42 -15.66 9.14
C LYS A 415 6.52 -16.21 10.06
N ILE A 416 7.69 -15.59 10.06
CA ILE A 416 8.82 -15.99 10.92
C ILE A 416 8.45 -15.88 12.41
N LYS A 417 7.71 -14.82 12.77
CA LYS A 417 7.23 -14.60 14.14
C LYS A 417 6.19 -15.63 14.55
N HIS A 418 5.18 -15.85 13.71
CA HIS A 418 4.13 -16.86 13.96
C HIS A 418 4.71 -18.28 14.13
N ASP A 419 5.67 -18.68 13.30
CA ASP A 419 6.34 -19.98 13.42
C ASP A 419 7.12 -20.08 14.75
N THR A 420 7.66 -18.96 15.24
CA THR A 420 8.34 -18.91 16.54
C THR A 420 7.34 -19.01 17.70
N ASP A 421 6.22 -18.31 17.61
CA ASP A 421 5.18 -18.29 18.64
C ASP A 421 4.52 -19.67 18.82
N GLN A 422 4.32 -20.42 17.72
CA GLN A 422 3.88 -21.83 17.75
C GLN A 422 4.88 -22.75 18.45
N ILE A 423 6.19 -22.50 18.30
CA ILE A 423 7.23 -23.28 18.97
C ILE A 423 7.26 -22.99 20.48
N THR A 424 6.97 -21.74 20.91
CA THR A 424 6.85 -21.37 22.32
C THR A 424 5.58 -21.89 22.99
N THR A 425 4.42 -21.81 22.33
CA THR A 425 3.12 -22.31 22.88
C THR A 425 3.06 -23.82 23.02
N ARG A 426 3.75 -24.58 22.15
CA ARG A 426 3.96 -26.04 22.35
C ARG A 426 4.80 -26.37 23.60
N ARG A 427 5.55 -25.41 24.14
CA ARG A 427 6.39 -25.60 25.32
C ARG A 427 5.61 -25.38 26.62
N GLU A 428 4.70 -24.40 26.62
CA GLU A 428 3.80 -24.12 27.76
C GLU A 428 2.80 -25.27 27.99
N SER A 429 2.33 -25.91 26.92
CA SER A 429 1.44 -27.07 26.99
C SER A 429 2.10 -28.39 27.43
N ILE A 430 3.43 -28.48 27.43
CA ILE A 430 4.17 -29.67 27.89
C ILE A 430 4.66 -29.51 29.34
N CYS A 431 4.77 -28.28 29.86
CA CYS A 431 5.18 -28.05 31.25
C CYS A 431 4.01 -27.97 32.27
N ASP A 432 2.75 -27.94 31.81
CA ASP A 432 1.56 -27.90 32.68
C ASP A 432 0.88 -29.27 32.93
N THR A 433 1.46 -30.37 32.45
CA THR A 433 0.94 -31.73 32.73
C THR A 433 1.94 -32.58 33.50
N SER A 434 2.28 -32.17 34.72
CA SER A 434 2.91 -33.08 35.68
C SER A 434 2.29 -33.08 37.07
N ASP A 435 1.07 -32.57 37.24
CA ASP A 435 0.25 -32.94 38.38
C ASP A 435 -1.22 -32.57 38.15
N ARG A 436 -2.09 -33.54 38.44
CA ARG A 436 -3.56 -33.53 38.49
C ARG A 436 -4.29 -34.21 37.32
N ASP A 437 -5.15 -35.13 37.75
CA ASP A 437 -6.22 -35.82 37.06
C ASP A 437 -5.90 -37.08 36.25
N ARG A 438 -5.35 -38.06 37.00
CA ARG A 438 -5.89 -39.43 36.97
C ARG A 438 -7.32 -39.42 37.54
N THR A 439 -8.32 -39.13 36.71
CA THR A 439 -9.70 -39.65 36.78
C THR A 439 -10.56 -38.91 35.75
N HIS A 440 -11.38 -39.65 35.01
CA HIS A 440 -12.34 -39.18 33.99
C HIS A 440 -11.83 -39.06 32.55
N THR A 441 -11.76 -40.20 31.86
CA THR A 441 -11.99 -40.25 30.40
C THR A 441 -12.83 -41.48 30.07
N MET A 442 -14.12 -41.38 30.35
CA MET A 442 -15.18 -42.15 29.70
C MET A 442 -16.21 -41.11 29.28
N LEU A 443 -16.68 -41.23 28.03
CA LEU A 443 -17.74 -40.45 27.36
C LEU A 443 -17.24 -39.19 26.61
N THR A 444 -16.89 -39.37 25.34
CA THR A 444 -17.66 -38.88 24.18
C THR A 444 -16.84 -39.08 22.89
N ARG A 445 -17.07 -40.23 22.25
CA ARG A 445 -16.59 -40.54 20.90
C ARG A 445 -17.80 -40.48 19.98
N ALA A 446 -17.92 -39.41 19.18
CA ALA A 446 -18.84 -39.37 18.04
C ALA A 446 -18.41 -38.23 17.09
N GLY A 447 -18.11 -38.58 15.83
CA GLY A 447 -18.00 -37.62 14.74
C GLY A 447 -16.70 -37.66 13.92
N SER A 448 -16.30 -38.82 13.42
CA SER A 448 -15.33 -38.95 12.32
C SER A 448 -16.00 -39.69 11.17
N HIS A 449 -16.25 -39.01 10.06
CA HIS A 449 -16.83 -39.59 8.84
C HIS A 449 -15.77 -39.52 7.74
N ASP A 450 -14.84 -40.48 7.73
CA ASP A 450 -13.93 -40.69 6.57
C ASP A 450 -13.24 -42.07 6.56
N SER A 451 -13.86 -43.11 7.14
CA SER A 451 -13.25 -44.45 7.20
C SER A 451 -14.22 -45.59 6.89
N ILE A 452 -14.82 -45.56 5.70
CA ILE A 452 -15.57 -46.71 5.11
C ILE A 452 -15.20 -46.94 3.61
N ILE A 453 -14.00 -46.56 3.13
CA ILE A 453 -13.58 -46.87 1.74
C ILE A 453 -12.21 -47.59 1.69
N ASP A 454 -11.83 -48.32 2.74
CA ASP A 454 -10.55 -49.07 2.77
C ASP A 454 -10.72 -50.60 2.86
N ALA A 455 -11.95 -51.10 2.65
CA ALA A 455 -12.27 -52.53 2.77
C ALA A 455 -12.63 -53.23 1.44
N LEU A 456 -12.44 -52.59 0.28
CA LEU A 456 -12.64 -53.23 -1.03
C LEU A 456 -11.45 -52.89 -1.93
N GLY A 457 -10.62 -53.89 -2.20
CA GLY A 457 -9.36 -53.79 -2.94
C GLY A 457 -9.50 -53.25 -4.36
N GLY A 458 -9.48 -51.94 -4.50
CA GLY A 458 -9.28 -51.22 -5.75
C GLY A 458 -7.88 -50.61 -5.78
N VAL A 459 -7.04 -51.07 -6.71
CA VAL A 459 -5.77 -50.40 -7.03
C VAL A 459 -6.10 -49.04 -7.64
N SER A 460 -5.97 -47.98 -6.85
CA SER A 460 -6.06 -46.61 -7.37
C SER A 460 -4.78 -46.24 -8.14
N PRO A 461 -4.88 -45.61 -9.32
CA PRO A 461 -3.73 -45.24 -10.12
C PRO A 461 -2.92 -44.15 -9.39
N LYS A 462 -1.59 -44.24 -9.44
CA LYS A 462 -0.67 -43.20 -8.93
C LYS A 462 -1.06 -41.85 -9.55
N GLN A 463 -1.76 -41.00 -8.80
CA GLN A 463 -1.94 -39.60 -9.16
C GLN A 463 -0.60 -38.89 -8.98
N GLU A 464 -0.06 -38.35 -10.06
CA GLU A 464 1.07 -37.42 -10.01
C GLU A 464 0.66 -36.19 -9.19
N GLU A 465 1.31 -35.97 -8.04
CA GLU A 465 1.11 -34.78 -7.22
C GLU A 465 1.35 -33.50 -8.05
N SER A 466 0.43 -32.54 -7.97
CA SER A 466 0.55 -31.26 -8.67
C SER A 466 1.77 -30.46 -8.19
N PRO A 467 2.48 -29.74 -9.09
CA PRO A 467 3.74 -29.06 -8.78
C PRO A 467 3.61 -27.95 -7.72
N GLU A 468 2.44 -27.32 -7.58
CA GLU A 468 2.16 -26.33 -6.51
C GLU A 468 2.30 -26.95 -5.10
N ILE A 469 2.00 -28.25 -4.94
CA ILE A 469 2.06 -28.95 -3.65
C ILE A 469 3.51 -29.31 -3.28
N LYS A 470 4.40 -29.53 -4.26
CA LYS A 470 5.82 -29.83 -4.00
C LYS A 470 6.60 -28.61 -3.52
N LEU A 471 6.44 -27.45 -4.18
CA LEU A 471 7.13 -26.21 -3.78
C LEU A 471 6.58 -25.61 -2.47
N SER A 472 5.29 -25.83 -2.16
CA SER A 472 4.70 -25.31 -0.93
C SER A 472 5.25 -25.97 0.34
N LYS A 473 5.77 -27.21 0.26
CA LYS A 473 6.40 -27.95 1.36
C LYS A 473 7.82 -27.50 1.69
N GLU A 474 8.46 -26.65 0.87
CA GLU A 474 9.83 -26.23 1.11
C GLU A 474 9.93 -25.16 2.21
N SER A 475 11.02 -25.24 2.97
CA SER A 475 11.33 -24.40 4.12
C SER A 475 11.74 -22.98 3.71
N ASP A 476 11.43 -22.00 4.56
CA ASP A 476 11.93 -20.63 4.49
C ASP A 476 13.46 -20.56 4.62
N LEU A 477 14.05 -19.45 4.15
CA LEU A 477 15.50 -19.23 4.20
C LEU A 477 16.05 -19.34 5.62
N ALA A 478 15.33 -18.80 6.61
CA ALA A 478 15.74 -18.87 8.01
C ALA A 478 15.82 -20.32 8.53
N SER A 479 14.81 -21.15 8.25
CA SER A 479 14.86 -22.58 8.63
C SER A 479 15.98 -23.32 7.93
N PHE A 480 16.20 -23.05 6.63
CA PHE A 480 17.27 -23.67 5.86
C PHE A 480 18.66 -23.37 6.43
N LEU A 481 18.93 -22.09 6.74
CA LEU A 481 20.21 -21.69 7.34
C LEU A 481 20.39 -22.29 8.73
N ILE A 482 19.33 -22.35 9.55
CA ILE A 482 19.36 -22.96 10.87
C ILE A 482 19.63 -24.48 10.77
N GLU A 483 19.00 -25.18 9.84
CA GLU A 483 19.19 -26.61 9.59
C GLU A 483 20.66 -26.90 9.23
N ARG A 484 21.18 -26.22 8.19
CA ARG A 484 22.59 -26.36 7.76
C ARG A 484 23.58 -25.98 8.86
N ALA A 485 23.31 -24.92 9.61
CA ALA A 485 24.14 -24.53 10.75
C ALA A 485 24.10 -25.57 11.88
N CYS A 486 22.98 -26.26 12.10
CA CYS A 486 22.93 -27.33 13.10
C CYS A 486 23.82 -28.52 12.71
N ASP A 487 23.97 -28.80 11.41
CA ASP A 487 24.78 -29.90 10.91
C ASP A 487 26.28 -29.55 10.90
N ASN A 488 26.66 -28.35 10.45
CA ASN A 488 28.06 -27.94 10.29
C ASN A 488 28.52 -26.95 11.38
N SER A 489 29.56 -27.32 12.14
CA SER A 489 30.13 -26.52 13.23
C SER A 489 30.76 -25.19 12.77
N ILE A 490 31.36 -25.16 11.57
CA ILE A 490 32.00 -23.97 11.03
C ILE A 490 30.91 -22.97 10.62
N LEU A 491 29.90 -23.43 9.89
CA LEU A 491 28.74 -22.62 9.52
C LEU A 491 27.98 -22.10 10.75
N ALA A 492 27.79 -22.94 11.78
CA ALA A 492 27.19 -22.51 13.06
C ALA A 492 27.92 -21.31 13.68
N ASN A 493 29.26 -21.35 13.71
CA ASN A 493 30.06 -20.27 14.27
C ASN A 493 29.82 -18.96 13.50
N TYR A 494 30.01 -18.97 12.19
CA TYR A 494 29.85 -17.75 11.40
C TYR A 494 28.40 -17.24 11.38
N PHE A 495 27.43 -18.14 11.25
CA PHE A 495 26.00 -17.79 11.31
C PHE A 495 25.64 -17.13 12.64
N TYR A 496 26.08 -17.70 13.77
CA TYR A 496 25.85 -17.12 15.09
C TYR A 496 26.43 -15.71 15.20
N TRP A 497 27.70 -15.52 14.82
CA TRP A 497 28.35 -14.21 14.93
C TRP A 497 27.75 -13.17 13.98
N TYR A 498 27.37 -13.55 12.75
CA TYR A 498 26.72 -12.62 11.81
C TYR A 498 25.35 -12.17 12.31
N VAL A 499 24.52 -13.09 12.82
CA VAL A 499 23.20 -12.73 13.37
C VAL A 499 23.35 -11.94 14.67
N SER A 500 24.30 -12.30 15.54
CA SER A 500 24.50 -11.61 16.83
C SER A 500 24.85 -10.13 16.65
N VAL A 501 25.71 -9.81 15.68
CA VAL A 501 26.08 -8.41 15.40
C VAL A 501 24.87 -7.59 14.92
N GLU A 502 23.99 -8.18 14.12
CA GLU A 502 22.78 -7.50 13.65
C GLU A 502 21.73 -7.29 14.75
N CYS A 503 21.76 -8.08 15.83
CA CYS A 503 20.92 -7.89 17.01
C CYS A 503 21.36 -6.70 17.88
N GLU A 504 22.62 -6.26 17.80
CA GLU A 504 23.18 -5.17 18.62
C GLU A 504 22.96 -3.77 18.03
N ASN A 505 22.32 -3.65 16.85
CA ASN A 505 22.06 -2.37 16.20
C ASN A 505 21.01 -1.54 16.99
N ASP A 506 21.45 -0.42 17.56
CA ASP A 506 20.69 0.46 18.48
C ASP A 506 20.09 1.72 17.79
N GLU A 507 19.88 1.68 16.46
CA GLU A 507 19.45 2.85 15.70
C GLU A 507 17.92 3.06 15.65
N SER A 508 17.52 4.34 15.59
CA SER A 508 16.27 4.90 16.10
C SER A 508 15.08 4.94 15.14
N THR A 509 15.11 4.20 14.02
CA THR A 509 13.96 4.16 13.09
C THR A 509 13.06 2.93 13.28
N ALA A 510 11.74 3.14 13.19
CA ALA A 510 10.73 2.08 13.37
C ALA A 510 10.90 0.89 12.37
N LYS A 511 11.42 1.15 11.17
CA LYS A 511 11.69 0.11 10.17
C LYS A 511 12.86 -0.78 10.58
N GLU A 512 13.90 -0.21 11.19
CA GLU A 512 15.08 -0.94 11.66
C GLU A 512 14.78 -1.72 12.94
N GLN A 513 13.90 -1.20 13.79
CA GLN A 513 13.42 -1.92 14.96
C GLN A 513 12.72 -3.23 14.59
N ARG A 514 11.88 -3.22 13.54
CA ARG A 514 11.23 -4.44 13.02
C ARG A 514 12.25 -5.47 12.49
N VAL A 515 13.34 -5.00 11.88
CA VAL A 515 14.42 -5.88 11.38
C VAL A 515 15.23 -6.46 12.54
N ASN A 516 15.52 -5.67 13.57
CA ASN A 516 16.20 -6.13 14.78
C ASN A 516 15.37 -7.24 15.48
N GLU A 517 14.07 -7.00 15.67
CA GLU A 517 13.15 -8.01 16.22
C GLU A 517 13.16 -9.33 15.43
N MET A 518 13.23 -9.25 14.10
CA MET A 518 13.36 -10.43 13.24
C MET A 518 14.67 -11.19 13.51
N TYR A 519 15.82 -10.52 13.58
CA TYR A 519 17.09 -11.20 13.88
C TYR A 519 17.12 -11.82 15.28
N LEU A 520 16.55 -11.14 16.28
CA LEU A 520 16.37 -11.71 17.62
C LEU A 520 15.50 -12.97 17.60
N CYS A 521 14.43 -12.95 16.80
CA CYS A 521 13.56 -14.09 16.58
C CYS A 521 14.32 -15.28 15.96
N ILE A 522 15.13 -15.02 14.92
CA ILE A 522 15.97 -16.03 14.28
C ILE A 522 17.02 -16.60 15.25
N MET A 523 17.68 -15.74 16.04
CA MET A 523 18.63 -16.17 17.07
C MET A 523 17.97 -17.07 18.12
N LYS A 524 16.73 -16.74 18.54
CA LYS A 524 15.94 -17.57 19.44
C LYS A 524 15.62 -18.93 18.82
N ARG A 525 15.20 -18.97 17.55
CA ARG A 525 14.94 -20.22 16.80
C ARG A 525 16.21 -21.08 16.70
N PHE A 526 17.36 -20.48 16.38
CA PHE A 526 18.65 -21.18 16.29
C PHE A 526 19.05 -21.78 17.65
N SER A 527 18.98 -21.00 18.72
CA SER A 527 19.26 -21.48 20.08
C SER A 527 18.33 -22.65 20.49
N GLN A 528 17.05 -22.57 20.13
CA GLN A 528 16.09 -23.66 20.37
C GLN A 528 16.38 -24.91 19.53
N ALA A 529 16.74 -24.76 18.26
CA ALA A 529 17.13 -25.87 17.39
C ALA A 529 18.35 -26.60 17.98
N LEU A 530 19.34 -25.85 18.47
CA LEU A 530 20.50 -26.43 19.15
C LEU A 530 20.17 -27.14 20.48
N VAL A 531 19.18 -26.64 21.23
CA VAL A 531 18.71 -27.30 22.47
C VAL A 531 18.02 -28.63 22.17
N LYS A 532 17.12 -28.62 21.16
CA LYS A 532 16.31 -29.78 20.78
C LYS A 532 17.12 -30.83 20.02
N GLY A 533 18.22 -30.42 19.38
CA GLY A 533 19.12 -31.30 18.65
C GLY A 533 19.81 -32.34 19.53
N GLY A 534 20.60 -33.20 18.88
CA GLY A 534 21.38 -34.25 19.53
C GLY A 534 22.50 -33.72 20.44
N GLN A 535 23.37 -34.63 20.88
CA GLN A 535 24.50 -34.27 21.74
C GLN A 535 25.45 -33.26 21.08
N GLU A 536 25.70 -33.40 19.77
CA GLU A 536 26.57 -32.48 19.02
C GLU A 536 26.04 -31.04 19.00
N CYS A 537 24.74 -30.84 18.79
CA CYS A 537 24.12 -29.52 18.80
C CYS A 537 24.23 -28.84 20.17
N ARG A 538 24.11 -29.62 21.25
CA ARG A 538 24.30 -29.12 22.62
C ARG A 538 25.76 -28.75 22.89
N LEU A 539 26.72 -29.52 22.37
CA LEU A 539 28.15 -29.18 22.45
C LEU A 539 28.44 -27.90 21.65
N LYS A 540 27.93 -27.77 20.42
CA LYS A 540 28.02 -26.55 19.61
C LYS A 540 27.48 -25.34 20.37
N ARG A 541 26.29 -25.43 20.97
CA ARG A 541 25.71 -24.37 21.81
C ARG A 541 26.59 -23.99 23.00
N ALA A 542 27.15 -24.98 23.71
CA ALA A 542 28.05 -24.73 24.83
C ALA A 542 29.33 -24.02 24.37
N THR A 543 29.90 -24.42 23.23
CA THR A 543 31.06 -23.78 22.61
C THR A 543 30.78 -22.33 22.23
N LEU A 544 29.65 -22.05 21.56
CA LEU A 544 29.24 -20.69 21.19
C LEU A 544 29.05 -19.80 22.44
N ALA A 545 28.41 -20.33 23.49
CA ALA A 545 28.26 -19.60 24.76
C ALA A 545 29.62 -19.29 25.42
N ARG A 546 30.57 -20.24 25.36
CA ARG A 546 31.95 -20.00 25.84
C ARG A 546 32.66 -18.94 25.00
N GLN A 547 32.51 -18.95 23.68
CA GLN A 547 33.06 -17.91 22.80
C GLN A 547 32.44 -16.54 23.09
N GLN A 548 31.11 -16.45 23.25
CA GLN A 548 30.42 -15.22 23.59
C GLN A 548 30.96 -14.63 24.90
N MET A 549 31.00 -15.43 25.97
CA MET A 549 31.57 -15.00 27.25
C MET A 549 33.02 -14.55 27.10
N PHE A 550 33.82 -15.28 26.34
CA PHE A 550 35.23 -14.94 26.09
C PHE A 550 35.38 -13.56 25.41
N ILE A 551 34.61 -13.31 24.35
CA ILE A 551 34.62 -12.02 23.63
C ILE A 551 34.08 -10.88 24.50
N GLU A 552 32.98 -11.08 25.24
CA GLU A 552 32.45 -10.07 26.15
C GLU A 552 33.48 -9.64 27.21
N ARG A 553 34.25 -10.59 27.75
CA ARG A 553 35.35 -10.30 28.69
C ARG A 553 36.50 -9.56 28.00
N LEU A 554 36.88 -9.94 26.77
CA LEU A 554 37.88 -9.21 25.99
C LEU A 554 37.43 -7.77 25.71
N VAL A 555 36.17 -7.54 25.32
CA VAL A 555 35.60 -6.20 25.10
C VAL A 555 35.65 -5.39 26.40
N SER A 556 35.24 -5.97 27.53
CA SER A 556 35.27 -5.31 28.84
C SER A 556 36.70 -4.91 29.24
N MET A 557 37.67 -5.81 29.04
CA MET A 557 39.09 -5.56 29.27
C MET A 557 39.60 -4.42 28.38
N VAL A 558 39.33 -4.45 27.08
CA VAL A 558 39.79 -3.40 26.15
C VAL A 558 39.14 -2.05 26.48
N LYS A 559 37.87 -2.02 26.85
CA LYS A 559 37.20 -0.81 27.37
C LYS A 559 37.88 -0.27 28.64
N ALA A 560 38.37 -1.13 29.53
CA ALA A 560 39.12 -0.70 30.70
C ALA A 560 40.50 -0.12 30.32
N VAL A 561 41.20 -0.72 29.36
CA VAL A 561 42.49 -0.23 28.86
C VAL A 561 42.36 1.10 28.11
N THR A 562 41.28 1.29 27.34
CA THR A 562 41.04 2.55 26.62
C THR A 562 40.72 3.70 27.57
N ARG A 563 39.95 3.45 28.64
CA ARG A 563 39.60 4.42 29.70
C ARG A 563 40.80 4.86 30.55
N GLU A 564 41.84 4.04 30.66
CA GLU A 564 43.06 4.41 31.41
C GLU A 564 43.70 5.67 30.81
N SER A 565 44.00 6.66 31.66
CA SER A 565 44.70 7.88 31.25
C SER A 565 46.21 7.68 31.26
N GLY A 566 46.88 8.07 30.16
CA GLY A 566 48.33 8.05 30.04
C GLY A 566 48.85 7.59 28.68
N ASN A 567 50.17 7.56 28.57
CA ASN A 567 50.89 7.20 27.35
C ASN A 567 50.72 5.72 27.00
N ARG A 568 50.92 5.37 25.72
CA ARG A 568 50.78 4.00 25.20
C ARG A 568 51.50 2.92 26.02
N LYS A 569 52.68 3.24 26.59
CA LYS A 569 53.43 2.31 27.46
C LYS A 569 52.62 1.91 28.71
N LYS A 570 52.05 2.90 29.41
CA LYS A 570 51.21 2.68 30.60
C LYS A 570 49.95 1.87 30.26
N LYS A 571 49.35 2.11 29.08
CA LYS A 571 48.22 1.32 28.58
C LYS A 571 48.61 -0.13 28.27
N ILE A 572 49.81 -0.38 27.75
CA ILE A 572 50.33 -1.75 27.52
C ILE A 572 50.58 -2.46 28.85
N GLU A 573 51.16 -1.78 29.84
CA GLU A 573 51.35 -2.34 31.19
C GLU A 573 50.01 -2.71 31.82
N ARG A 574 49.00 -1.82 31.71
CA ARG A 574 47.64 -2.10 32.19
C ARG A 574 47.00 -3.28 31.47
N LEU A 575 47.14 -3.38 30.14
CA LEU A 575 46.66 -4.53 29.36
C LEU A 575 47.28 -5.84 29.86
N ARG A 576 48.60 -5.86 30.07
CA ARG A 576 49.31 -7.06 30.56
C ARG A 576 48.90 -7.42 31.99
N ALA A 577 48.74 -6.43 32.86
CA ALA A 577 48.25 -6.64 34.22
C ALA A 577 46.83 -7.24 34.23
N LEU A 578 45.92 -6.72 33.40
CA LEU A 578 44.56 -7.25 33.29
C LEU A 578 44.52 -8.67 32.70
N LEU A 579 45.40 -9.00 31.77
CA LEU A 579 45.51 -10.37 31.24
C LEU A 579 46.05 -11.38 32.26
N GLN A 580 46.81 -10.92 33.26
CA GLN A 580 47.34 -11.75 34.34
C GLN A 580 46.40 -11.89 35.53
N ASP A 581 45.45 -10.97 35.70
CA ASP A 581 44.54 -10.89 36.84
C ASP A 581 43.21 -11.63 36.55
N PRO A 582 43.05 -12.86 37.08
CA PRO A 582 41.86 -13.67 36.82
C PRO A 582 40.63 -13.18 37.59
N GLU A 583 40.81 -12.42 38.69
CA GLU A 583 39.69 -11.92 39.50
C GLU A 583 38.96 -10.80 38.78
N VAL A 584 39.70 -9.90 38.14
CA VAL A 584 39.11 -8.76 37.41
C VAL A 584 38.45 -9.21 36.11
N THR A 585 39.04 -10.20 35.42
CA THR A 585 38.58 -10.66 34.11
C THR A 585 37.59 -11.83 34.18
N LYS A 586 37.45 -12.48 35.35
CA LYS A 586 36.61 -13.66 35.61
C LYS A 586 36.93 -14.88 34.74
N ILE A 587 37.98 -14.82 33.93
CA ILE A 587 38.49 -15.88 33.06
C ILE A 587 40.01 -15.83 33.15
N ASN A 588 40.65 -16.99 33.30
CA ASN A 588 42.10 -17.07 33.20
C ASN A 588 42.52 -16.98 31.72
N PHE A 589 42.86 -15.77 31.24
CA PHE A 589 43.32 -15.58 29.86
C PHE A 589 44.68 -16.22 29.57
N ALA A 590 45.48 -16.54 30.59
CA ALA A 590 46.78 -17.18 30.40
C ALA A 590 46.66 -18.68 30.08
N SER A 591 45.63 -19.34 30.60
CA SER A 591 45.34 -20.76 30.34
C SER A 591 43.85 -21.04 30.56
N PHE A 592 43.19 -21.56 29.53
CA PHE A 592 41.78 -21.97 29.55
C PHE A 592 41.57 -23.20 28.67
N ASP A 593 40.43 -23.89 28.86
CA ASP A 593 40.08 -25.08 28.07
C ASP A 593 40.00 -24.76 26.59
N ASP A 594 40.37 -25.70 25.71
CA ASP A 594 40.34 -25.51 24.26
C ASP A 594 39.04 -24.84 23.78
N LEU A 595 39.22 -23.73 23.06
CA LEU A 595 38.14 -22.92 22.50
C LEU A 595 38.45 -22.60 21.04
N PRO A 596 37.57 -22.92 20.08
CA PRO A 596 37.74 -22.48 18.70
C PRO A 596 37.61 -20.95 18.62
N LEU A 597 38.43 -20.31 17.78
CA LEU A 597 38.34 -18.86 17.59
C LEU A 597 37.10 -18.48 16.76
N PRO A 598 36.39 -17.39 17.12
CA PRO A 598 35.30 -16.87 16.30
C PRO A 598 35.70 -16.53 14.86
N LEU A 599 36.93 -16.03 14.66
CA LEU A 599 37.45 -15.63 13.34
C LEU A 599 37.78 -16.84 12.45
N ASP A 600 38.31 -17.90 13.05
CA ASP A 600 38.69 -19.14 12.38
C ASP A 600 38.34 -20.34 13.28
N PRO A 601 37.18 -20.99 13.04
CA PRO A 601 36.70 -22.10 13.84
C PRO A 601 37.60 -23.33 13.82
N ASN A 602 38.49 -23.46 12.83
CA ASN A 602 39.41 -24.58 12.72
C ASN A 602 40.57 -24.46 13.72
N VAL A 603 40.87 -23.24 14.18
CA VAL A 603 41.96 -22.97 15.12
C VAL A 603 41.42 -22.96 16.55
N LYS A 604 41.83 -23.96 17.34
CA LYS A 604 41.56 -24.04 18.77
C LYS A 604 42.69 -23.40 19.58
N VAL A 605 42.32 -22.54 20.52
CA VAL A 605 43.23 -21.82 21.40
C VAL A 605 43.00 -22.20 22.86
N ASN A 606 44.07 -22.18 23.65
CA ASN A 606 44.05 -22.53 25.07
C ASN A 606 44.68 -21.46 25.98
N GLY A 607 45.12 -20.32 25.43
CA GLY A 607 45.71 -19.24 26.22
C GLY A 607 46.20 -18.05 25.38
N ILE A 608 46.45 -16.93 26.04
CA ILE A 608 47.04 -15.70 25.48
C ILE A 608 48.47 -15.52 26.01
N CYS A 609 49.43 -15.29 25.12
CA CYS A 609 50.79 -14.90 25.46
C CYS A 609 50.85 -13.45 25.94
N VAL A 610 50.77 -13.24 27.25
CA VAL A 610 50.76 -11.89 27.86
C VAL A 610 51.99 -11.05 27.48
N GLU A 611 53.17 -11.66 27.44
CA GLU A 611 54.42 -10.95 27.10
C GLU A 611 54.39 -10.36 25.68
N LYS A 612 53.73 -11.05 24.74
CA LYS A 612 53.59 -10.65 23.34
C LYS A 612 52.40 -9.71 23.10
N ALA A 613 51.50 -9.55 24.07
CA ALA A 613 50.37 -8.64 23.99
C ALA A 613 50.84 -7.18 23.96
N THR A 614 50.42 -6.43 22.92
CA THR A 614 50.83 -5.04 22.69
C THR A 614 49.72 -4.20 22.05
N LEU A 615 49.85 -2.87 22.12
CA LEU A 615 48.95 -1.92 21.46
C LEU A 615 49.63 -1.31 20.21
N LEU A 616 48.93 -1.35 19.08
CA LEU A 616 49.43 -0.81 17.81
C LEU A 616 49.41 0.73 17.81
N LYS A 617 50.28 1.33 17.00
CA LYS A 617 50.40 2.79 16.84
C LYS A 617 49.31 3.28 15.86
N SER A 618 48.07 3.39 16.32
CA SER A 618 46.93 3.93 15.56
C SER A 618 46.01 4.75 16.48
N ALA A 619 45.13 5.57 15.92
CA ALA A 619 44.22 6.45 16.66
C ALA A 619 43.33 5.68 17.66
N LEU A 620 42.78 4.53 17.23
CA LEU A 620 41.96 3.66 18.08
C LEU A 620 42.78 2.62 18.88
N MET A 621 44.12 2.65 18.77
CA MET A 621 45.07 1.77 19.47
C MET A 621 44.61 0.30 19.58
N PRO A 622 44.43 -0.42 18.46
CA PRO A 622 43.96 -1.79 18.52
C PRO A 622 44.98 -2.73 19.19
N CYS A 623 44.45 -3.75 19.87
CA CYS A 623 45.21 -4.72 20.62
C CYS A 623 45.74 -5.81 19.69
N ARG A 624 47.06 -6.02 19.68
CA ARG A 624 47.67 -7.19 19.07
C ARG A 624 47.81 -8.26 20.14
N LEU A 625 47.05 -9.35 20.00
CA LEU A 625 47.05 -10.50 20.89
C LEU A 625 47.71 -11.69 20.16
N THR A 626 48.47 -12.49 20.91
CA THR A 626 49.07 -13.73 20.40
C THR A 626 48.52 -14.88 21.20
N PHE A 627 47.77 -15.75 20.54
CA PHE A 627 47.16 -16.93 21.12
C PHE A 627 48.09 -18.14 21.03
N LYS A 628 48.03 -19.01 22.02
CA LYS A 628 48.60 -20.35 21.99
C LYS A 628 47.55 -21.31 21.46
N THR A 629 47.88 -22.05 20.41
CA THR A 629 46.98 -23.07 19.87
C THR A 629 47.14 -24.38 20.63
N SER A 630 46.14 -25.26 20.55
CA SER A 630 46.22 -26.61 21.11
C SER A 630 47.34 -27.46 20.46
N THR A 631 47.78 -27.08 19.26
CA THR A 631 48.92 -27.70 18.55
C THR A 631 50.29 -27.18 18.98
N GLY A 632 50.34 -26.20 19.89
CA GLY A 632 51.58 -25.57 20.36
C GLY A 632 52.14 -24.46 19.45
N SER A 633 51.43 -24.11 18.36
CA SER A 633 51.77 -22.97 17.50
C SER A 633 51.21 -21.65 18.04
N GLU A 634 51.71 -20.54 17.51
CA GLU A 634 51.24 -19.19 17.86
C GLU A 634 50.30 -18.65 16.78
N TYR A 635 49.16 -18.09 17.19
CA TYR A 635 48.18 -17.47 16.29
C TYR A 635 48.02 -15.98 16.65
N VAL A 636 48.39 -15.09 15.74
CA VAL A 636 48.40 -13.63 16.00
C VAL A 636 47.11 -13.00 15.49
N THR A 637 46.43 -12.26 16.35
CA THR A 637 45.18 -11.56 16.01
C THR A 637 45.23 -10.08 16.37
N MET A 638 44.55 -9.27 15.56
CA MET A 638 44.29 -7.87 15.89
C MET A 638 42.85 -7.72 16.39
N PHE A 639 42.69 -7.18 17.59
CA PHE A 639 41.41 -6.87 18.20
C PHE A 639 41.18 -5.36 18.18
N LYS A 640 40.16 -4.92 17.45
CA LYS A 640 39.74 -3.52 17.34
C LYS A 640 38.43 -3.32 18.12
N HIS A 641 38.27 -2.17 18.76
CA HIS A 641 37.03 -1.78 19.44
C HIS A 641 36.70 -0.32 19.12
N GLY A 642 35.45 -0.04 18.74
CA GLY A 642 34.98 1.30 18.35
C GLY A 642 35.12 1.65 16.87
N ASP A 643 35.42 0.66 16.01
CA ASP A 643 35.53 0.77 14.55
C ASP A 643 34.49 -0.17 13.92
N ASP A 644 33.80 0.26 12.85
CA ASP A 644 32.86 -0.61 12.12
C ASP A 644 33.60 -1.35 11.00
N LEU A 645 33.77 -2.66 11.18
CA LEU A 645 34.55 -3.51 10.28
C LEU A 645 33.71 -4.20 9.20
N ARG A 646 32.41 -3.88 9.08
CA ARG A 646 31.53 -4.51 8.09
C ARG A 646 31.99 -4.25 6.65
N GLN A 647 32.50 -3.05 6.38
CA GLN A 647 33.03 -2.70 5.06
C GLN A 647 34.31 -3.49 4.74
N ASP A 648 35.28 -3.53 5.66
CA ASP A 648 36.51 -4.32 5.50
C ASP A 648 36.18 -5.81 5.29
N GLN A 649 35.23 -6.35 6.06
CA GLN A 649 34.77 -7.73 5.94
C GLN A 649 34.21 -8.02 4.55
N LEU A 650 33.36 -7.14 4.01
CA LEU A 650 32.80 -7.29 2.67
C LEU A 650 33.91 -7.26 1.59
N ILE A 651 34.88 -6.35 1.72
CA ILE A 651 36.00 -6.25 0.78
C ILE A 651 36.84 -7.52 0.80
N LEU A 652 37.19 -8.04 1.98
CA LEU A 652 37.94 -9.28 2.11
C LEU A 652 37.18 -10.47 1.52
N GLN A 653 35.85 -10.53 1.73
CA GLN A 653 35.01 -11.56 1.14
C GLN A 653 35.00 -11.49 -0.40
N ILE A 654 34.93 -10.29 -0.97
CA ILE A 654 35.01 -10.08 -2.42
C ILE A 654 36.36 -10.53 -2.96
N ILE A 655 37.46 -10.22 -2.28
CA ILE A 655 38.81 -10.66 -2.68
C ILE A 655 38.89 -12.18 -2.68
N THR A 656 38.44 -12.86 -1.62
CA THR A 656 38.40 -14.33 -1.55
C THR A 656 37.58 -14.94 -2.69
N LEU A 657 36.45 -14.30 -3.03
CA LEU A 657 35.60 -14.74 -4.14
C LEU A 657 36.31 -14.54 -5.50
N MET A 658 36.97 -13.40 -5.71
CA MET A 658 37.77 -13.14 -6.92
C MET A 658 38.92 -14.14 -7.09
N ASP A 659 39.62 -14.48 -6.00
CA ASP A 659 40.69 -15.47 -6.01
C ASP A 659 40.14 -16.87 -6.37
N LYS A 660 38.98 -17.26 -5.81
CA LYS A 660 38.34 -18.54 -6.13
C LYS A 660 37.91 -18.60 -7.61
N VAL A 661 37.36 -17.52 -8.15
CA VAL A 661 36.97 -17.44 -9.58
C VAL A 661 38.20 -17.50 -10.49
N SER A 662 39.29 -16.85 -10.10
CA SER A 662 40.54 -16.89 -10.87
C SER A 662 41.15 -18.31 -10.88
N ASN A 663 41.22 -18.96 -9.72
CA ASN A 663 41.75 -20.32 -9.59
C ASN A 663 40.88 -21.40 -10.28
N THR A 664 39.59 -21.14 -10.48
CA THR A 664 38.71 -22.06 -11.23
C THR A 664 38.88 -21.93 -12.74
N ASN A 665 39.14 -20.71 -13.24
CA ASN A 665 39.46 -20.49 -14.65
C ASN A 665 40.84 -21.09 -15.02
N ASP A 666 41.84 -21.01 -14.14
CA ASP A 666 43.17 -21.59 -14.39
C ASP A 666 43.19 -23.14 -14.41
N CYS A 667 42.14 -23.80 -13.90
CA CYS A 667 41.98 -25.27 -13.97
C CYS A 667 41.17 -25.74 -15.20
N SER A 668 40.64 -24.80 -16.01
CA SER A 668 39.81 -25.12 -17.18
C SER A 668 40.48 -24.82 -18.53
N ASP A 669 41.72 -24.35 -18.52
CA ASP A 669 42.69 -24.37 -19.63
C ASP A 669 43.75 -25.46 -19.38
#